data_AF-A0A7S0GQQ4-F1
#
_entry.id   AF-A0A7S0GQQ4-F1
#
_cell.length_a   1.000
_cell.length_b   1.000
_cell.length_c   1.000
_cell.angle_alpha   90.00
_cell.angle_beta   90.00
_cell.angle_gamma   90.00
#
_symmetry.space_group_name_H-M   'P 1'
#
loop_
_entity.id
_entity.type
_entity.pdbx_description
1 polymer ?
#
loop_
_entity_poly.entity_id
_entity_poly.type
_entity_poly.pdbx_seq_one_letter_code
_entity_poly.pdbx_strand_id
1 'polypeptide(L)'
;KAAAEKAARDKDEDDAEAKDGANDSEDGANDVQKEKDVEAKDAKESKTASPFPEPNRPGSLSVKETVLFLSKLAHLTRLGREVTQTTEWEEKLLGTLHSLCAFEGHAEAHSTPDPSTPTLRQEVFQKVERNHLLGLRTRHPELRKKFFALYHGAVGQSLFHRLQFVLAGQEWDAMADTFWLKQGLDLILSTLAEDEKVTLAPNSARVPSLLPERGDDGGVDDAERRALLSDPKSGGPPPPRPPPRPTGRDAPKRPNEKTKAMLDRHAAFVHGVASLRVANLVGPLREVATRNAHVAYYLWVLVFPIVWATLRREEQMQLAKPMIALLSKEYHQRQAAVRPNVVQALLEGISLSQPQPKIPSELIKFLGKTYNAWHIAIALLENHVVRYPQEARCFDALAELYRLLGEQDVLVGLWRQRCNSEVTRVGLALTQHGHWQEAQDVFFRGMQRASAGQVTGVTKTELCLWETNWLESAKQLNQWELVSDFARSVDHTELQLHSSWRQNDWQGVKDLLPTSASTSEVEETPELYVIRVYTALNSGRVAEAEQCWKQAVKLLLDRWWRLPELGAAAHVPSLHSFQVLVELQESTRVLVELSNAQRPQHQNPGHCRTLIQDVMETWRLRTPNKWDPVPWWNEVLTWRGYMYNIIAGAGKSLTEIHPQLLHHGGHQLDQLGLRDRAWGINKLASAARRRGMGETAVAILAKQQGHIEVQEAFSKLREQSKACLEMEGETITGLNALETTSLDFFHAHHKAELFRLKGQFQERAGDGDGAHASYATALSLCKQLSKAWISWGEFCGRQGRRSAAVAEGQRRAAAAAAAVAAAASSFSFSPEASFFSASPSPSPFLLSDSVSLSSPSSSSVFADFLLEVAAPRRDARVAFGDALSALSSALSSALSSAL
;
A
#
# COMPACT_ATOMS: atom_id res chain seq x y z
N LYS A 1 -23.70 -32.79 -2.22
CA LYS A 1 -24.58 -33.99 -2.16
C LYS A 1 -23.78 -35.29 -2.08
N ALA A 2 -22.82 -35.56 -2.97
CA ALA A 2 -22.00 -36.80 -2.93
C ALA A 2 -21.06 -36.98 -1.70
N ALA A 3 -20.94 -36.00 -0.79
CA ALA A 3 -20.17 -36.12 0.45
C ALA A 3 -20.99 -36.66 1.65
N ALA A 4 -22.31 -36.82 1.51
CA ALA A 4 -23.19 -37.26 2.59
C ALA A 4 -23.38 -38.79 2.67
N GLU A 5 -23.09 -39.52 1.59
CA GLU A 5 -23.36 -40.97 1.50
C GLU A 5 -22.22 -41.86 2.02
N LYS A 6 -21.06 -41.29 2.38
CA LYS A 6 -19.92 -42.08 2.90
C LYS A 6 -19.90 -42.21 4.43
N ALA A 7 -20.74 -41.48 5.16
CA ALA A 7 -20.75 -41.47 6.64
C ALA A 7 -21.82 -42.39 7.27
N ALA A 8 -22.58 -43.12 6.45
CA ALA A 8 -23.74 -43.92 6.88
C ALA A 8 -23.55 -45.43 6.65
N ARG A 9 -22.29 -45.91 6.54
CA ARG A 9 -22.00 -47.31 6.20
C ARG A 9 -21.10 -48.07 7.17
N ASP A 10 -20.48 -47.39 8.13
CA ASP A 10 -19.52 -47.97 9.07
C ASP A 10 -20.08 -47.97 10.52
N LYS A 11 -21.36 -48.35 10.70
CA LYS A 11 -22.04 -48.30 12.02
C LYS A 11 -22.99 -49.45 12.37
N ASP A 12 -23.20 -50.41 11.47
CA ASP A 12 -24.17 -51.51 11.65
C ASP A 12 -23.52 -52.92 11.57
N GLU A 13 -22.22 -53.03 11.87
CA GLU A 13 -21.50 -54.31 12.00
C GLU A 13 -20.55 -54.27 13.22
N ASP A 14 -21.07 -54.63 14.41
CA ASP A 14 -20.33 -55.26 15.53
C ASP A 14 -21.26 -55.41 16.76
N ASP A 15 -22.31 -56.24 16.65
CA ASP A 15 -23.07 -56.73 17.82
C ASP A 15 -23.95 -57.96 17.46
N ALA A 16 -23.33 -59.12 17.29
CA ALA A 16 -23.84 -60.48 17.60
C ALA A 16 -23.12 -61.58 16.80
N GLU A 17 -22.27 -62.37 17.47
CA GLU A 17 -22.57 -63.79 17.71
C GLU A 17 -21.53 -64.42 18.64
N ALA A 18 -22.01 -65.08 19.68
CA ALA A 18 -21.20 -65.98 20.51
C ALA A 18 -21.55 -67.41 20.12
N LYS A 19 -20.55 -68.30 20.00
CA LYS A 19 -20.45 -69.55 20.81
C LYS A 19 -19.39 -70.57 20.41
N ASP A 20 -18.90 -71.22 21.46
CA ASP A 20 -18.58 -72.65 21.65
C ASP A 20 -17.47 -73.36 20.82
N GLY A 21 -16.56 -74.01 21.58
CA GLY A 21 -15.81 -75.20 21.17
C GLY A 21 -14.30 -75.02 20.89
N ALA A 22 -13.33 -75.71 21.50
CA ALA A 22 -13.13 -76.48 22.73
C ALA A 22 -11.80 -77.25 22.58
N ASN A 23 -10.97 -77.31 23.64
CA ASN A 23 -9.94 -78.35 23.90
C ASN A 23 -8.76 -78.53 22.88
N ASP A 24 -7.59 -79.09 23.21
CA ASP A 24 -7.14 -79.82 24.43
C ASP A 24 -5.60 -79.77 24.62
N SER A 25 -5.09 -80.49 25.64
CA SER A 25 -3.68 -80.80 26.02
C SER A 25 -2.92 -79.74 26.86
N GLU A 26 -2.69 -79.94 28.18
CA GLU A 26 -1.84 -80.93 28.92
C GLU A 26 -0.40 -80.41 29.17
N ASP A 27 0.27 -80.61 30.30
CA ASP A 27 -0.13 -80.96 31.68
C ASP A 27 1.07 -80.67 32.63
N GLY A 28 0.89 -80.65 33.97
CA GLY A 28 2.04 -80.61 34.91
C GLY A 28 1.80 -80.02 36.30
N ALA A 29 1.53 -80.88 37.29
CA ALA A 29 1.23 -80.50 38.68
C ALA A 29 2.46 -80.38 39.62
N ASN A 30 2.38 -79.54 40.67
CA ASN A 30 2.21 -80.03 42.05
C ASN A 30 2.12 -78.95 43.16
N ASP A 31 1.37 -79.33 44.20
CA ASP A 31 1.11 -78.77 45.53
C ASP A 31 2.20 -77.95 46.29
N VAL A 32 1.75 -77.04 47.18
CA VAL A 32 1.64 -77.27 48.64
C VAL A 32 0.84 -76.14 49.34
N GLN A 33 0.03 -76.52 50.35
CA GLN A 33 -0.90 -75.69 51.13
C GLN A 33 -0.21 -74.78 52.18
N LYS A 34 -0.81 -73.64 52.58
CA LYS A 34 -1.58 -73.37 53.84
C LYS A 34 -1.69 -71.83 54.03
N GLU A 35 -2.61 -71.18 54.78
CA GLU A 35 -3.87 -71.51 55.48
C GLU A 35 -4.69 -70.20 55.72
N LYS A 36 -6.03 -70.22 55.81
CA LYS A 36 -6.93 -70.06 57.00
C LYS A 36 -6.64 -68.86 57.95
N ASP A 37 -7.63 -68.12 58.50
CA ASP A 37 -9.09 -68.33 58.61
C ASP A 37 -9.87 -67.02 59.00
N VAL A 38 -11.21 -67.02 58.80
CA VAL A 38 -12.28 -66.32 59.59
C VAL A 38 -12.35 -64.77 59.56
N GLU A 39 -13.40 -64.09 59.03
CA GLU A 39 -14.78 -63.86 59.56
C GLU A 39 -14.88 -63.02 60.87
N ALA A 40 -15.82 -62.09 61.12
CA ALA A 40 -16.99 -61.57 60.40
C ALA A 40 -17.41 -60.15 60.88
N LYS A 41 -18.52 -59.64 60.30
CA LYS A 41 -19.42 -58.51 60.64
C LYS A 41 -19.61 -58.15 62.14
N ASP A 42 -20.11 -56.98 62.58
CA ASP A 42 -21.04 -56.01 61.96
C ASP A 42 -20.95 -54.55 62.52
N ALA A 43 -21.72 -53.64 61.93
CA ALA A 43 -21.73 -52.16 62.09
C ALA A 43 -21.94 -51.52 63.51
N LYS A 44 -21.41 -50.29 63.72
CA LYS A 44 -22.24 -49.05 63.81
C LYS A 44 -21.51 -47.69 63.96
N GLU A 45 -22.14 -46.69 63.34
CA GLU A 45 -22.27 -45.26 63.69
C GLU A 45 -21.10 -44.24 63.64
N SER A 46 -21.51 -43.04 63.21
CA SER A 46 -20.69 -41.90 62.82
C SER A 46 -20.31 -40.96 63.97
N LYS A 47 -19.10 -40.39 63.92
CA LYS A 47 -18.83 -39.05 64.45
C LYS A 47 -18.07 -38.19 63.44
N THR A 48 -18.45 -36.92 63.41
CA THR A 48 -17.86 -35.82 62.64
C THR A 48 -16.35 -35.70 62.85
N ALA A 49 -15.59 -35.61 61.76
CA ALA A 49 -14.17 -35.26 61.76
C ALA A 49 -13.94 -33.97 60.96
N SER A 50 -13.01 -33.13 61.42
CA SER A 50 -12.72 -31.80 60.88
C SER A 50 -12.00 -31.83 59.51
N PRO A 51 -12.09 -30.76 58.68
CA PRO A 51 -11.63 -30.78 57.29
C PRO A 51 -10.15 -30.37 57.07
N PHE A 52 -9.33 -30.22 58.12
CA PHE A 52 -7.94 -29.78 57.98
C PHE A 52 -6.91 -30.89 58.24
N PRO A 53 -5.96 -31.14 57.31
CA PRO A 53 -4.86 -32.08 57.52
C PRO A 53 -3.70 -31.43 58.29
N GLU A 54 -3.01 -32.21 59.12
CA GLU A 54 -1.77 -31.80 59.78
C GLU A 54 -0.60 -31.63 58.78
N PRO A 55 0.45 -30.84 59.10
CA PRO A 55 1.44 -30.38 58.11
C PRO A 55 2.42 -31.43 57.56
N ASN A 56 2.34 -32.70 57.99
CA ASN A 56 3.31 -33.76 57.67
C ASN A 56 2.62 -35.09 57.32
N ARG A 57 1.80 -35.12 56.26
CA ARG A 57 1.43 -36.40 55.62
C ARG A 57 2.42 -36.71 54.49
N PRO A 58 2.96 -37.95 54.40
CA PRO A 58 3.74 -38.34 53.23
C PRO A 58 2.84 -38.24 51.97
N GLY A 59 3.20 -37.33 51.07
CA GLY A 59 2.40 -36.99 49.88
C GLY A 59 1.78 -35.57 49.86
N SER A 60 1.89 -34.76 50.92
CA SER A 60 1.49 -33.35 50.86
C SER A 60 2.56 -32.49 50.18
N LEU A 61 2.24 -31.94 49.00
CA LEU A 61 3.08 -30.96 48.31
C LEU A 61 3.20 -29.67 49.13
N SER A 62 4.40 -29.09 49.22
CA SER A 62 4.57 -27.75 49.79
C SER A 62 3.87 -26.67 48.93
N VAL A 63 3.69 -25.47 49.49
CA VAL A 63 3.11 -24.32 48.76
C VAL A 63 3.87 -24.04 47.45
N LYS A 64 5.20 -24.08 47.49
CA LYS A 64 6.05 -23.82 46.31
C LYS A 64 5.96 -24.94 45.27
N GLU A 65 5.91 -26.20 45.69
CA GLU A 65 5.77 -27.34 44.78
C GLU A 65 4.38 -27.40 44.16
N THR A 66 3.34 -27.07 44.93
CA THR A 66 1.95 -26.96 44.46
C THR A 66 1.84 -25.88 43.39
N VAL A 67 2.38 -24.69 43.64
CA VAL A 67 2.43 -23.59 42.65
C VAL A 67 3.23 -23.97 41.41
N LEU A 68 4.38 -24.63 41.57
CA LEU A 68 5.20 -25.10 40.44
C LEU A 68 4.48 -26.18 39.60
N PHE A 69 3.79 -27.11 40.26
CA PHE A 69 3.02 -28.17 39.61
C PHE A 69 1.84 -27.58 38.82
N LEU A 70 1.02 -26.72 39.46
CA LEU A 70 -0.10 -26.04 38.81
C LEU A 70 0.38 -25.14 37.65
N SER A 71 1.50 -24.45 37.81
CA SER A 71 2.15 -23.66 36.75
C SER A 71 2.55 -24.53 35.56
N LYS A 72 3.16 -25.70 35.78
CA LYS A 72 3.48 -26.67 34.71
C LYS A 72 2.22 -27.21 34.02
N LEU A 73 1.17 -27.56 34.75
CA LEU A 73 -0.10 -28.00 34.17
C LEU A 73 -0.77 -26.89 33.34
N ALA A 74 -0.74 -25.66 33.84
CA ALA A 74 -1.26 -24.50 33.11
C ALA A 74 -0.47 -24.24 31.82
N HIS A 75 0.86 -24.35 31.86
CA HIS A 75 1.71 -24.25 30.69
C HIS A 75 1.47 -25.37 29.67
N LEU A 76 1.31 -26.62 30.11
CA LEU A 76 0.96 -27.77 29.24
C LEU A 76 -0.40 -27.60 28.56
N THR A 77 -1.36 -27.00 29.26
CA THR A 77 -2.68 -26.65 28.70
C THR A 77 -2.54 -25.53 27.66
N ARG A 78 -1.70 -24.51 27.92
CA ARG A 78 -1.37 -23.43 26.96
C ARG A 78 -0.68 -23.94 25.69
N LEU A 79 0.11 -25.02 25.77
CA LEU A 79 0.76 -25.65 24.62
C LEU A 79 -0.20 -26.43 23.70
N GLY A 80 -1.48 -26.59 24.07
CA GLY A 80 -2.51 -27.16 23.19
C GLY A 80 -2.29 -28.63 22.82
N ARG A 81 -1.63 -29.43 23.67
CA ARG A 81 -1.50 -30.88 23.47
C ARG A 81 -2.89 -31.52 23.46
N GLU A 82 -3.13 -32.50 22.58
CA GLU A 82 -4.47 -33.14 22.43
C GLU A 82 -5.04 -33.65 23.78
N VAL A 83 -4.20 -34.24 24.62
CA VAL A 83 -4.55 -34.73 25.97
C VAL A 83 -5.11 -33.63 26.88
N THR A 84 -4.66 -32.38 26.74
CA THR A 84 -5.12 -31.23 27.56
C THR A 84 -6.29 -30.46 26.95
N GLN A 85 -6.81 -30.87 25.78
CA GLN A 85 -7.97 -30.24 25.12
C GLN A 85 -9.31 -30.92 25.44
N THR A 86 -9.39 -31.75 26.48
CA THR A 86 -10.66 -32.36 26.92
C THR A 86 -11.45 -31.42 27.83
N THR A 87 -12.78 -31.41 27.70
CA THR A 87 -13.67 -30.58 28.53
C THR A 87 -13.54 -30.92 30.01
N GLU A 88 -13.41 -32.21 30.34
CA GLU A 88 -13.15 -32.64 31.72
C GLU A 88 -11.82 -32.12 32.28
N TRP A 89 -10.76 -32.05 31.47
CA TRP A 89 -9.47 -31.51 31.91
C TRP A 89 -9.59 -30.01 32.18
N GLU A 90 -10.20 -29.24 31.28
CA GLU A 90 -10.46 -27.81 31.50
C GLU A 90 -11.33 -27.60 32.75
N GLU A 91 -12.43 -28.33 32.93
CA GLU A 91 -13.31 -28.17 34.09
C GLU A 91 -12.65 -28.58 35.42
N LYS A 92 -11.89 -29.68 35.45
CA LYS A 92 -11.17 -30.13 36.66
C LYS A 92 -10.02 -29.19 37.01
N LEU A 93 -9.21 -28.76 36.03
CA LEU A 93 -8.09 -27.84 36.26
C LEU A 93 -8.57 -26.43 36.61
N LEU A 94 -9.55 -25.87 35.89
CA LEU A 94 -10.08 -24.54 36.18
C LEU A 94 -10.94 -24.53 37.44
N GLY A 95 -11.68 -25.60 37.73
CA GLY A 95 -12.44 -25.75 38.97
C GLY A 95 -11.54 -25.79 40.20
N THR A 96 -10.43 -26.53 40.14
CA THR A 96 -9.43 -26.56 41.22
C THR A 96 -8.64 -25.27 41.33
N LEU A 97 -8.22 -24.65 40.23
CA LEU A 97 -7.59 -23.32 40.25
C LEU A 97 -8.53 -22.24 40.83
N HIS A 98 -9.81 -22.27 40.45
CA HIS A 98 -10.80 -21.36 41.01
C HIS A 98 -11.00 -21.59 42.51
N SER A 99 -11.16 -22.84 42.96
CA SER A 99 -11.37 -23.12 44.39
C SER A 99 -10.16 -22.68 45.24
N LEU A 100 -8.94 -22.88 44.77
CA LEU A 100 -7.71 -22.41 45.43
C LEU A 100 -7.57 -20.87 45.44
N CYS A 101 -8.05 -20.17 44.41
CA CYS A 101 -8.02 -18.71 44.34
C CYS A 101 -9.19 -18.04 45.10
N ALA A 102 -10.33 -18.71 45.23
CA ALA A 102 -11.56 -18.20 45.84
C ALA A 102 -11.70 -18.56 47.33
N PHE A 103 -10.87 -19.44 47.87
CA PHE A 103 -10.96 -19.84 49.28
C PHE A 103 -10.70 -18.65 50.20
N GLU A 104 -11.73 -18.23 50.93
CA GLU A 104 -11.63 -17.33 52.08
C GLU A 104 -11.58 -18.20 53.33
N GLY A 105 -10.41 -18.24 53.96
CA GLY A 105 -10.24 -18.97 55.21
C GLY A 105 -10.96 -18.24 56.34
N HIS A 106 -12.04 -18.80 56.87
CA HIS A 106 -12.65 -18.43 58.16
C HIS A 106 -11.74 -18.73 59.38
N ALA A 107 -10.41 -18.69 59.21
CA ALA A 107 -9.41 -19.24 60.13
C ALA A 107 -8.44 -18.18 60.71
N GLU A 108 -8.72 -16.88 60.56
CA GLU A 108 -7.88 -15.79 61.11
C GLU A 108 -8.58 -14.95 62.19
N ALA A 109 -9.61 -15.50 62.86
CA ALA A 109 -10.23 -14.83 64.02
C ALA A 109 -9.36 -14.89 65.30
N HIS A 110 -8.42 -15.83 65.41
CA HIS A 110 -7.73 -16.17 66.67
C HIS A 110 -6.21 -16.37 66.58
N SER A 111 -5.56 -15.94 65.50
CA SER A 111 -4.10 -15.81 65.44
C SER A 111 -3.71 -14.52 64.75
N THR A 112 -2.85 -13.72 65.38
CA THR A 112 -2.32 -12.47 64.83
C THR A 112 -1.65 -12.71 63.47
N PRO A 113 -2.04 -11.99 62.40
CA PRO A 113 -1.45 -12.21 61.08
C PRO A 113 -0.01 -11.69 61.07
N ASP A 114 0.95 -12.60 60.86
CA ASP A 114 2.36 -12.27 60.66
C ASP A 114 2.55 -11.78 59.20
N PRO A 115 2.98 -10.54 58.92
CA PRO A 115 2.95 -9.95 57.57
C PRO A 115 3.87 -10.60 56.51
N SER A 116 4.56 -11.69 56.86
CA SER A 116 5.73 -12.21 56.16
C SER A 116 5.49 -13.50 55.37
N THR A 117 4.35 -14.19 55.55
CA THR A 117 4.03 -15.43 54.84
C THR A 117 2.98 -15.23 53.74
N PRO A 118 3.34 -15.33 52.45
CA PRO A 118 2.35 -15.22 51.38
C PRO A 118 1.43 -16.44 51.40
N THR A 119 0.12 -16.22 51.54
CA THR A 119 -0.86 -17.30 51.56
C THR A 119 -0.86 -18.05 50.23
N LEU A 120 -1.13 -19.37 50.25
CA LEU A 120 -1.18 -20.22 49.05
C LEU A 120 -2.09 -19.62 47.97
N ARG A 121 -3.21 -19.00 48.35
CA ARG A 121 -4.11 -18.24 47.48
C ARG A 121 -3.39 -17.13 46.70
N GLN A 122 -2.64 -16.28 47.40
CA GLN A 122 -1.95 -15.15 46.77
C GLN A 122 -0.82 -15.62 45.85
N GLU A 123 -0.08 -16.66 46.25
CA GLU A 123 0.94 -17.29 45.39
C GLU A 123 0.33 -17.93 44.13
N VAL A 124 -0.75 -18.71 44.24
CA VAL A 124 -1.42 -19.34 43.08
C VAL A 124 -2.03 -18.29 42.15
N PHE A 125 -2.73 -17.29 42.70
CA PHE A 125 -3.33 -16.23 41.89
C PHE A 125 -2.28 -15.40 41.15
N GLN A 126 -1.17 -15.02 41.79
CA GLN A 126 -0.12 -14.23 41.14
C GLN A 126 0.77 -15.06 40.21
N LYS A 127 1.23 -16.24 40.62
CA LYS A 127 2.25 -17.02 39.90
C LYS A 127 1.68 -18.02 38.88
N VAL A 128 0.42 -18.43 39.04
CA VAL A 128 -0.24 -19.38 38.13
C VAL A 128 -1.28 -18.67 37.26
N GLU A 129 -2.38 -18.19 37.86
CA GLU A 129 -3.53 -17.67 37.08
C GLU A 129 -3.19 -16.35 36.38
N ARG A 130 -2.59 -15.36 37.06
CA ARG A 130 -2.17 -14.11 36.39
C ARG A 130 -1.08 -14.31 35.34
N ASN A 131 -0.29 -15.39 35.41
CA ASN A 131 0.74 -15.67 34.41
C ASN A 131 0.21 -16.44 33.18
N HIS A 132 -0.82 -17.28 33.34
CA HIS A 132 -1.33 -18.15 32.27
C HIS A 132 -2.73 -17.76 31.75
N LEU A 133 -3.49 -16.98 32.52
CA LEU A 133 -4.78 -16.37 32.19
C LEU A 133 -5.84 -17.39 31.71
N LEU A 134 -5.76 -18.64 32.18
CA LEU A 134 -6.62 -19.73 31.70
C LEU A 134 -8.09 -19.50 32.10
N GLY A 135 -8.33 -18.94 33.29
CA GLY A 135 -9.65 -18.56 33.77
C GLY A 135 -10.33 -17.46 32.97
N LEU A 136 -9.57 -16.61 32.26
CA LEU A 136 -10.12 -15.61 31.34
C LEU A 136 -10.22 -16.11 29.89
N ARG A 137 -9.45 -17.14 29.51
CA ARG A 137 -9.47 -17.78 28.18
C ARG A 137 -10.55 -18.84 27.99
N THR A 138 -11.01 -19.49 29.07
CA THR A 138 -11.98 -20.60 29.01
C THR A 138 -13.21 -20.29 28.16
N ARG A 139 -13.69 -21.29 27.43
CA ARG A 139 -14.88 -21.23 26.58
C ARG A 139 -16.18 -21.13 27.40
N HIS A 140 -16.20 -21.70 28.60
CA HIS A 140 -17.36 -21.79 29.50
C HIS A 140 -17.70 -20.41 30.11
N PRO A 141 -18.87 -19.81 29.82
CA PRO A 141 -19.22 -18.47 30.31
C PRO A 141 -19.27 -18.39 31.84
N GLU A 142 -19.81 -19.41 32.50
CA GLU A 142 -19.97 -19.44 33.96
C GLU A 142 -18.63 -19.47 34.70
N LEU A 143 -17.67 -20.27 34.22
CA LEU A 143 -16.31 -20.29 34.79
C LEU A 143 -15.62 -18.95 34.53
N ARG A 144 -15.75 -18.37 33.33
CA ARG A 144 -15.18 -17.05 33.01
C ARG A 144 -15.73 -15.95 33.92
N LYS A 145 -17.05 -15.93 34.19
CA LYS A 145 -17.69 -14.98 35.12
C LYS A 145 -17.14 -15.13 36.55
N LYS A 146 -16.97 -16.37 37.03
CA LYS A 146 -16.37 -16.66 38.34
C LYS A 146 -14.92 -16.18 38.44
N PHE A 147 -14.07 -16.48 37.47
CA PHE A 147 -12.70 -15.96 37.43
C PHE A 147 -12.66 -14.44 37.30
N PHE A 148 -13.50 -13.83 36.47
CA PHE A 148 -13.58 -12.37 36.33
C PHE A 148 -13.92 -11.67 37.67
N ALA A 149 -14.80 -12.26 38.49
CA ALA A 149 -15.11 -11.73 39.83
C ALA A 149 -13.86 -11.66 40.74
N LEU A 150 -12.97 -12.66 40.66
CA LEU A 150 -11.69 -12.64 41.39
C LEU A 150 -10.79 -11.47 40.94
N TYR A 151 -10.70 -11.20 39.63
CA TYR A 151 -9.97 -10.04 39.11
C TYR A 151 -10.65 -8.72 39.49
N HIS A 152 -11.98 -8.64 39.45
CA HIS A 152 -12.71 -7.44 39.83
C HIS A 152 -12.53 -7.09 41.31
N GLY A 153 -12.46 -8.08 42.21
CA GLY A 153 -12.19 -7.88 43.63
C GLY A 153 -10.72 -7.64 43.98
N ALA A 154 -9.77 -8.19 43.20
CA ALA A 154 -8.34 -8.04 43.42
C ALA A 154 -7.75 -6.71 42.90
N VAL A 155 -8.45 -6.00 42.01
CA VAL A 155 -8.01 -4.71 41.44
C VAL A 155 -8.76 -3.56 42.13
N GLY A 156 -8.04 -2.47 42.44
CA GLY A 156 -8.61 -1.29 43.08
C GLY A 156 -9.81 -0.72 42.31
N GLN A 157 -10.84 -0.26 43.04
CA GLN A 157 -12.12 0.09 42.44
C GLN A 157 -12.10 1.35 41.55
N SER A 158 -11.12 2.25 41.70
CA SER A 158 -11.07 3.47 40.88
C SER A 158 -10.61 3.21 39.44
N LEU A 159 -11.11 4.03 38.50
CA LEU A 159 -10.73 4.00 37.08
C LEU A 159 -9.21 4.04 36.88
N PHE A 160 -8.49 4.86 37.65
CA PHE A 160 -7.03 4.93 37.62
C PHE A 160 -6.37 3.57 37.91
N HIS A 161 -6.72 2.92 39.03
CA HIS A 161 -6.12 1.64 39.40
C HIS A 161 -6.44 0.53 38.39
N ARG A 162 -7.65 0.54 37.80
CA ARG A 162 -8.00 -0.43 36.75
C ARG A 162 -7.23 -0.19 35.46
N LEU A 163 -7.10 1.05 35.00
CA LEU A 163 -6.31 1.36 33.82
C LEU A 163 -4.82 1.10 34.05
N GLN A 164 -4.30 1.43 35.23
CA GLN A 164 -2.93 1.09 35.65
C GLN A 164 -2.71 -0.44 35.69
N PHE A 165 -3.68 -1.21 36.17
CA PHE A 165 -3.61 -2.68 36.13
C PHE A 165 -3.55 -3.21 34.70
N VAL A 166 -4.41 -2.70 33.79
CA VAL A 166 -4.42 -3.11 32.39
C VAL A 166 -3.14 -2.72 31.63
N LEU A 167 -2.58 -1.53 31.91
CA LEU A 167 -1.40 -1.01 31.22
C LEU A 167 -0.06 -1.48 31.81
N ALA A 168 0.02 -1.72 33.12
CA ALA A 168 1.26 -1.94 33.85
C ALA A 168 1.23 -3.17 34.76
N GLY A 169 0.09 -3.42 35.42
CA GLY A 169 -0.03 -4.46 36.44
C GLY A 169 -0.14 -5.88 35.90
N GLN A 170 -0.60 -6.07 34.67
CA GLN A 170 -0.85 -7.38 34.08
C GLN A 170 0.01 -7.62 32.84
N GLU A 171 0.68 -8.77 32.78
CA GLU A 171 1.36 -9.22 31.57
C GLU A 171 0.40 -10.03 30.69
N TRP A 172 0.31 -9.69 29.40
CA TRP A 172 -0.68 -10.25 28.49
C TRP A 172 -0.13 -11.30 27.52
N ASP A 173 1.13 -11.76 27.68
CA ASP A 173 1.77 -12.77 26.78
C ASP A 173 0.92 -14.04 26.61
N ALA A 174 0.34 -14.55 27.70
CA ALA A 174 -0.50 -15.74 27.68
C ALA A 174 -1.85 -15.57 26.93
N MET A 175 -2.21 -14.33 26.54
CA MET A 175 -3.33 -14.05 25.64
C MET A 175 -2.91 -13.29 24.36
N ALA A 176 -1.62 -13.23 24.04
CA ALA A 176 -1.11 -12.49 22.88
C ALA A 176 -1.52 -13.06 21.52
N ASP A 177 -2.08 -14.26 21.47
CA ASP A 177 -2.77 -14.85 20.31
C ASP A 177 -4.21 -14.35 20.11
N THR A 178 -4.81 -13.71 21.13
CA THR A 178 -6.23 -13.28 21.14
C THR A 178 -6.37 -11.79 21.43
N PHE A 179 -7.48 -11.16 21.01
CA PHE A 179 -7.75 -9.74 21.33
C PHE A 179 -8.02 -9.54 22.83
N TRP A 180 -6.95 -9.53 23.63
CA TRP A 180 -6.98 -9.54 25.10
C TRP A 180 -7.55 -8.25 25.69
N LEU A 181 -7.50 -7.15 24.93
CA LEU A 181 -8.01 -5.83 25.33
C LEU A 181 -9.49 -5.86 25.72
N LYS A 182 -10.27 -6.84 25.21
CA LYS A 182 -11.66 -7.08 25.65
C LYS A 182 -11.77 -7.34 27.16
N GLN A 183 -10.77 -7.99 27.79
CA GLN A 183 -10.74 -8.25 29.23
C GLN A 183 -10.43 -6.97 30.01
N GLY A 184 -9.52 -6.14 29.49
CA GLY A 184 -9.21 -4.82 30.06
C GLY A 184 -10.39 -3.85 29.98
N LEU A 185 -11.09 -3.86 28.83
CA LEU A 185 -12.35 -3.13 28.64
C LEU A 185 -13.42 -3.59 29.62
N ASP A 186 -13.62 -4.91 29.81
CA ASP A 186 -14.60 -5.47 30.74
C ASP A 186 -14.29 -5.05 32.20
N LEU A 187 -13.01 -5.06 32.61
CA LEU A 187 -12.57 -4.54 33.90
C LEU A 187 -12.89 -3.06 34.08
N ILE A 188 -12.69 -2.23 33.05
CA ILE A 188 -13.03 -0.79 33.08
C ILE A 188 -14.55 -0.59 33.15
N LEU A 189 -15.33 -1.27 32.29
CA LEU A 189 -16.78 -1.15 32.27
C LEU A 189 -17.44 -1.63 33.57
N SER A 190 -16.79 -2.54 34.30
CA SER A 190 -17.27 -3.00 35.62
C SER A 190 -17.20 -1.95 36.74
N THR A 191 -16.71 -0.72 36.50
CA THR A 191 -16.83 0.40 37.47
C THR A 191 -18.06 1.27 37.27
N LEU A 192 -18.82 1.05 36.20
CA LEU A 192 -19.98 1.90 35.89
C LEU A 192 -21.08 1.72 36.95
N ALA A 193 -21.77 2.80 37.29
CA ALA A 193 -22.91 2.77 38.20
C ALA A 193 -24.10 2.06 37.53
N GLU A 194 -24.21 0.74 37.73
CA GLU A 194 -25.17 -0.12 37.04
C GLU A 194 -26.64 0.25 37.29
N ASP A 195 -26.93 0.90 38.43
CA ASP A 195 -28.27 1.32 38.85
C ASP A 195 -28.77 2.66 38.28
N GLU A 196 -27.90 3.47 37.67
CA GLU A 196 -28.30 4.77 37.12
C GLU A 196 -29.22 4.62 35.90
N LYS A 197 -30.08 5.64 35.67
CA LYS A 197 -30.97 5.69 34.50
C LYS A 197 -30.18 6.15 33.27
N VAL A 198 -30.31 5.43 32.16
CA VAL A 198 -29.69 5.83 30.88
C VAL A 198 -30.39 7.10 30.37
N THR A 199 -29.61 8.16 30.13
CA THR A 199 -30.10 9.39 29.51
C THR A 199 -29.56 9.53 28.09
N LEU A 200 -30.39 10.04 27.18
CA LEU A 200 -29.96 10.41 25.84
C LEU A 200 -29.11 11.67 25.88
N ALA A 201 -28.08 11.74 25.05
CA ALA A 201 -27.19 12.90 24.94
C ALA A 201 -27.97 14.21 24.73
N PRO A 202 -27.52 15.37 25.25
CA PRO A 202 -28.32 16.61 25.26
C PRO A 202 -28.79 17.11 23.90
N ASN A 203 -28.07 16.76 22.83
CA ASN A 203 -28.36 17.08 21.43
C ASN A 203 -29.27 16.06 20.72
N SER A 204 -29.74 15.02 21.41
CA SER A 204 -30.60 13.99 20.80
C SER A 204 -32.01 14.54 20.55
N ALA A 205 -32.47 14.50 19.30
CA ALA A 205 -33.85 14.83 18.97
C ALA A 205 -34.82 13.88 19.70
N ARG A 206 -35.76 14.43 20.46
CA ARG A 206 -36.80 13.67 21.17
C ARG A 206 -38.14 13.88 20.49
N VAL A 207 -38.90 12.80 20.29
CA VAL A 207 -40.31 12.89 19.89
C VAL A 207 -41.11 13.45 21.08
N PRO A 208 -42.03 14.42 20.89
CA PRO A 208 -42.88 14.90 21.97
C PRO A 208 -43.68 13.76 22.62
N SER A 209 -43.76 13.74 23.95
CA SER A 209 -44.58 12.72 24.63
C SER A 209 -46.04 12.86 24.25
N LEU A 210 -46.64 11.77 23.77
CA LEU A 210 -48.07 11.69 23.44
C LEU A 210 -48.94 11.42 24.69
N LEU A 211 -48.33 11.17 25.84
CA LEU A 211 -49.00 10.86 27.10
C LEU A 211 -48.57 11.85 28.19
N PRO A 212 -49.49 12.32 29.05
CA PRO A 212 -49.14 13.19 30.16
C PRO A 212 -48.22 12.45 31.14
N GLU A 213 -47.08 13.05 31.46
CA GLU A 213 -46.15 12.49 32.46
C GLU A 213 -46.85 12.46 33.83
N ARG A 214 -47.19 11.27 34.29
CA ARG A 214 -47.73 11.06 35.63
C ARG A 214 -46.58 11.16 36.63
N GLY A 215 -46.36 12.37 37.14
CA GLY A 215 -45.39 12.62 38.21
C GLY A 215 -45.74 11.75 39.42
N ASP A 216 -44.78 10.93 39.84
CA ASP A 216 -44.87 10.12 41.05
C ASP A 216 -44.40 10.98 42.23
N ASP A 217 -45.26 11.88 42.67
CA ASP A 217 -45.22 12.47 44.01
C ASP A 217 -46.59 13.05 44.37
N GLY A 218 -46.90 13.10 45.67
CA GLY A 218 -48.21 13.51 46.19
C GLY A 218 -48.59 14.95 45.80
N GLY A 219 -49.89 15.20 45.63
CA GLY A 219 -50.44 16.42 45.03
C GLY A 219 -49.85 17.74 45.53
N VAL A 220 -49.16 18.44 44.63
CA VAL A 220 -48.84 19.88 44.69
C VAL A 220 -49.20 20.48 43.33
N ASP A 221 -49.81 21.66 43.32
CA ASP A 221 -50.36 22.26 42.11
C ASP A 221 -49.29 22.54 41.03
N ASP A 222 -49.66 22.30 39.77
CA ASP A 222 -48.87 22.53 38.55
C ASP A 222 -48.35 23.98 38.38
N ALA A 223 -48.76 24.91 39.25
CA ALA A 223 -48.33 26.30 39.26
C ALA A 223 -46.95 26.52 39.91
N GLU A 224 -46.64 25.87 41.03
CA GLU A 224 -45.37 26.09 41.75
C GLU A 224 -44.18 25.44 41.06
N ARG A 225 -44.36 24.23 40.48
CA ARG A 225 -43.31 23.54 39.73
C ARG A 225 -42.84 24.33 38.50
N ARG A 226 -43.70 25.22 37.97
CA ARG A 226 -43.37 26.16 36.89
C ARG A 226 -42.53 27.36 37.34
N ALA A 227 -42.55 27.72 38.62
CA ALA A 227 -41.72 28.80 39.18
C ALA A 227 -40.31 28.32 39.57
N LEU A 228 -40.14 27.03 39.89
CA LEU A 228 -38.82 26.44 40.17
C LEU A 228 -38.02 26.07 38.90
N LEU A 229 -38.67 25.99 37.74
CA LEU A 229 -38.04 25.73 36.45
C LEU A 229 -37.58 27.01 35.71
N SER A 230 -37.79 28.19 36.30
CA SER A 230 -37.36 29.48 35.73
C SER A 230 -36.01 29.98 36.28
N ASP A 231 -35.03 29.09 36.45
CA ASP A 231 -33.65 29.49 36.75
C ASP A 231 -32.93 29.91 35.44
N PRO A 232 -32.40 31.15 35.29
CA PRO A 232 -32.09 31.73 33.97
C PRO A 232 -30.92 31.13 33.16
N LYS A 233 -30.35 29.98 33.57
CA LYS A 233 -29.10 29.43 33.01
C LYS A 233 -29.26 28.26 32.04
N SER A 234 -30.47 27.72 31.81
CA SER A 234 -30.68 26.75 30.73
C SER A 234 -31.36 27.41 29.52
N GLY A 235 -30.59 27.65 28.46
CA GLY A 235 -31.01 28.38 27.25
C GLY A 235 -31.94 27.61 26.30
N GLY A 236 -32.89 26.83 26.83
CA GLY A 236 -33.90 26.13 26.03
C GLY A 236 -35.12 27.03 25.75
N PRO A 237 -35.72 26.99 24.54
CA PRO A 237 -36.97 27.69 24.30
C PRO A 237 -38.09 27.10 25.19
N PRO A 238 -38.99 27.92 25.76
CA PRO A 238 -40.04 27.44 26.65
C PRO A 238 -41.00 26.49 25.93
N PRO A 239 -41.51 25.44 26.60
CA PRO A 239 -42.42 24.49 25.97
C PRO A 239 -43.71 25.18 25.48
N PRO A 240 -44.23 24.80 24.30
CA PRO A 240 -45.43 25.42 23.74
C PRO A 240 -46.63 25.20 24.68
N ARG A 241 -47.44 26.25 24.86
CA ARG A 241 -48.68 26.16 25.65
C ARG A 241 -49.58 25.06 25.06
N PRO A 242 -50.19 24.19 25.88
CA PRO A 242 -51.20 23.26 25.39
C PRO A 242 -52.37 24.06 24.78
N PRO A 243 -52.96 23.59 23.67
CA PRO A 243 -54.09 24.29 23.05
C PRO A 243 -55.26 24.40 24.05
N PRO A 244 -56.02 25.51 24.04
CA PRO A 244 -57.19 25.65 24.89
C PRO A 244 -58.18 24.51 24.61
N ARG A 245 -58.67 23.86 25.67
CA ARG A 245 -59.63 22.76 25.53
C ARG A 245 -60.88 23.28 24.81
N PRO A 246 -61.35 22.64 23.72
CA PRO A 246 -62.53 23.11 23.02
C PRO A 246 -63.77 22.99 23.92
N THR A 247 -64.31 24.13 24.35
CA THR A 247 -65.55 24.23 25.13
C THR A 247 -66.73 24.46 24.18
N GLY A 248 -67.46 23.41 23.86
CA GLY A 248 -68.60 23.46 22.94
C GLY A 248 -69.31 22.11 22.83
N ARG A 249 -70.37 22.06 22.01
CA ARG A 249 -71.17 20.83 21.81
C ARG A 249 -70.39 19.70 21.12
N ASP A 250 -69.34 20.07 20.40
CA ASP A 250 -68.38 19.19 19.71
C ASP A 250 -67.11 18.90 20.53
N ALA A 251 -67.10 19.25 21.83
CA ALA A 251 -66.02 18.84 22.72
C ALA A 251 -65.90 17.30 22.75
N PRO A 252 -64.68 16.73 22.66
CA PRO A 252 -64.52 15.29 22.65
C PRO A 252 -65.12 14.69 23.93
N LYS A 253 -66.09 13.78 23.76
CA LYS A 253 -66.71 13.05 24.86
C LYS A 253 -65.62 12.41 25.71
N ARG A 254 -65.79 12.40 27.05
CA ARG A 254 -64.84 11.75 27.97
C ARG A 254 -64.50 10.36 27.43
N PRO A 255 -63.22 9.95 27.37
CA PRO A 255 -62.84 8.66 26.83
C PRO A 255 -63.59 7.55 27.57
N ASN A 256 -64.18 6.63 26.80
CA ASN A 256 -64.88 5.45 27.30
C ASN A 256 -63.97 4.71 28.29
N GLU A 257 -64.49 4.16 29.39
CA GLU A 257 -63.66 3.54 30.44
C GLU A 257 -62.71 2.48 29.89
N LYS A 258 -63.14 1.71 28.88
CA LYS A 258 -62.26 0.75 28.16
C LYS A 258 -61.07 1.43 27.48
N THR A 259 -61.28 2.58 26.84
CA THR A 259 -60.20 3.37 26.21
C THR A 259 -59.32 4.06 27.24
N LYS A 260 -59.88 4.52 28.37
CA LYS A 260 -59.09 5.07 29.48
C LYS A 260 -58.19 3.99 30.09
N ALA A 261 -58.75 2.82 30.42
CA ALA A 261 -57.99 1.69 30.95
C ALA A 261 -56.93 1.17 29.97
N MET A 262 -57.18 1.23 28.66
CA MET A 262 -56.18 0.93 27.63
C MET A 262 -55.05 1.96 27.61
N LEU A 263 -55.36 3.26 27.69
CA LEU A 263 -54.36 4.33 27.75
C LEU A 263 -53.55 4.27 29.05
N ASP A 264 -54.19 4.04 30.20
CA ASP A 264 -53.52 3.89 31.50
C ASP A 264 -52.58 2.68 31.49
N ARG A 265 -53.00 1.53 30.92
CA ARG A 265 -52.15 0.35 30.73
C ARG A 265 -50.98 0.62 29.77
N HIS A 266 -51.22 1.35 28.68
CA HIS A 266 -50.18 1.70 27.72
C HIS A 266 -49.16 2.69 28.32
N ALA A 267 -49.61 3.67 29.10
CA ALA A 267 -48.74 4.59 29.84
C ALA A 267 -47.86 3.86 30.85
N ALA A 268 -48.42 2.90 31.61
CA ALA A 268 -47.64 2.08 32.53
C ALA A 268 -46.60 1.22 31.81
N PHE A 269 -46.95 0.62 30.66
CA PHE A 269 -46.01 -0.13 29.82
C PHE A 269 -44.88 0.76 29.29
N VAL A 270 -45.21 1.92 28.70
CA VAL A 270 -44.22 2.87 28.18
C VAL A 270 -43.30 3.38 29.28
N HIS A 271 -43.81 3.66 30.48
CA HIS A 271 -42.99 4.08 31.62
C HIS A 271 -42.02 2.97 32.06
N GLY A 272 -42.48 1.72 32.14
CA GLY A 272 -41.63 0.56 32.45
C GLY A 272 -40.54 0.30 31.41
N VAL A 273 -40.85 0.45 30.12
CA VAL A 273 -39.87 0.34 29.03
C VAL A 273 -38.91 1.53 29.00
N ALA A 274 -39.34 2.73 29.38
CA ALA A 274 -38.50 3.92 29.46
C ALA A 274 -37.53 3.89 30.67
N SER A 275 -37.81 3.10 31.71
CA SER A 275 -36.94 2.95 32.89
C SER A 275 -35.69 2.08 32.65
N LEU A 276 -34.96 2.31 31.56
CA LEU A 276 -33.71 1.61 31.25
C LEU A 276 -32.59 2.03 32.22
N ARG A 277 -32.04 1.05 32.93
CA ARG A 277 -30.82 1.21 33.75
C ARG A 277 -29.56 0.96 32.93
N VAL A 278 -28.42 1.49 33.38
CA VAL A 278 -27.10 1.27 32.75
C VAL A 278 -26.80 -0.23 32.62
N ALA A 279 -27.13 -1.05 33.63
CA ALA A 279 -26.99 -2.52 33.59
C ALA A 279 -27.62 -3.16 32.34
N ASN A 280 -28.83 -2.72 31.97
CA ASN A 280 -29.62 -3.31 30.88
C ASN A 280 -28.99 -3.09 29.50
N LEU A 281 -28.14 -2.06 29.36
CA LEU A 281 -27.41 -1.73 28.13
C LEU A 281 -25.98 -2.28 28.18
N VAL A 282 -25.27 -2.03 29.27
CA VAL A 282 -23.84 -2.35 29.41
C VAL A 282 -23.60 -3.86 29.58
N GLY A 283 -24.47 -4.58 30.29
CA GLY A 283 -24.36 -6.04 30.47
C GLY A 283 -24.32 -6.80 29.13
N PRO A 284 -25.33 -6.66 28.26
CA PRO A 284 -25.31 -7.26 26.93
C PRO A 284 -24.13 -6.81 26.05
N LEU A 285 -23.74 -5.52 26.10
CA LEU A 285 -22.59 -5.02 25.36
C LEU A 285 -21.28 -5.66 25.80
N ARG A 286 -21.07 -5.86 27.11
CA ARG A 286 -19.92 -6.60 27.67
C ARG A 286 -19.90 -8.03 27.14
N GLU A 287 -21.02 -8.76 27.22
CA GLU A 287 -21.10 -10.14 26.71
C GLU A 287 -20.79 -10.23 25.20
N VAL A 288 -21.34 -9.32 24.38
CA VAL A 288 -21.03 -9.26 22.93
C VAL A 288 -19.55 -8.94 22.68
N ALA A 289 -18.96 -8.00 23.44
CA ALA A 289 -17.54 -7.64 23.32
C ALA A 289 -16.59 -8.80 23.69
N THR A 290 -16.97 -9.69 24.62
CA THR A 290 -16.15 -10.89 24.92
C THR A 290 -16.04 -11.86 23.73
N ARG A 291 -17.07 -11.90 22.87
CA ARG A 291 -17.13 -12.78 21.69
C ARG A 291 -16.61 -12.11 20.42
N ASN A 292 -16.97 -10.85 20.15
CA ASN A 292 -16.61 -10.14 18.93
C ASN A 292 -15.51 -9.08 19.17
N ALA A 293 -14.33 -9.32 18.61
CA ALA A 293 -13.17 -8.42 18.72
C ALA A 293 -13.43 -7.03 18.11
N HIS A 294 -14.25 -6.91 17.06
CA HIS A 294 -14.61 -5.59 16.50
C HIS A 294 -15.46 -4.76 17.47
N VAL A 295 -16.38 -5.40 18.20
CA VAL A 295 -17.19 -4.68 19.20
C VAL A 295 -16.32 -4.23 20.37
N ALA A 296 -15.41 -5.08 20.85
CA ALA A 296 -14.42 -4.69 21.85
C ALA A 296 -13.48 -3.57 21.37
N TYR A 297 -13.10 -3.58 20.09
CA TYR A 297 -12.31 -2.52 19.43
C TYR A 297 -13.05 -1.18 19.47
N TYR A 298 -14.25 -1.11 18.90
CA TYR A 298 -15.02 0.14 18.85
C TYR A 298 -15.35 0.67 20.25
N LEU A 299 -15.74 -0.21 21.18
CA LEU A 299 -15.98 0.19 22.57
C LEU A 299 -14.71 0.73 23.24
N TRP A 300 -13.54 0.12 23.02
CA TRP A 300 -12.28 0.65 23.55
C TRP A 300 -11.96 2.04 22.99
N VAL A 301 -12.05 2.23 21.67
CA VAL A 301 -11.79 3.50 20.99
C VAL A 301 -12.72 4.62 21.47
N LEU A 302 -13.97 4.30 21.83
CA LEU A 302 -14.91 5.27 22.41
C LEU A 302 -14.69 5.51 23.92
N VAL A 303 -14.44 4.46 24.71
CA VAL A 303 -14.37 4.54 26.17
C VAL A 303 -13.02 5.06 26.66
N PHE A 304 -11.91 4.69 26.02
CA PHE A 304 -10.57 5.08 26.48
C PHE A 304 -10.35 6.61 26.51
N PRO A 305 -10.74 7.39 25.48
CA PRO A 305 -10.65 8.85 25.53
C PRO A 305 -11.46 9.49 26.68
N ILE A 306 -12.65 8.94 26.95
CA ILE A 306 -13.52 9.41 28.04
C ILE A 306 -12.85 9.12 29.38
N VAL A 307 -12.39 7.90 29.61
CA VAL A 307 -11.67 7.51 30.83
C VAL A 307 -10.42 8.37 31.01
N TRP A 308 -9.62 8.54 29.95
CA TRP A 308 -8.40 9.35 29.98
C TRP A 308 -8.67 10.81 30.38
N ALA A 309 -9.74 11.42 29.84
CA ALA A 309 -10.15 12.78 30.18
C ALA A 309 -10.65 12.95 31.63
N THR A 310 -11.17 11.87 32.26
CA THR A 310 -11.56 11.90 33.68
C THR A 310 -10.40 11.79 34.67
N LEU A 311 -9.22 11.33 34.23
CA LEU A 311 -8.04 11.19 35.09
C LEU A 311 -7.39 12.55 35.40
N ARG A 312 -6.79 12.65 36.59
CA ARG A 312 -6.01 13.82 37.00
C ARG A 312 -4.72 13.92 36.17
N ARG A 313 -4.19 15.13 36.02
CA ARG A 313 -2.94 15.38 35.27
C ARG A 313 -1.75 14.56 35.79
N GLU A 314 -1.66 14.36 37.10
CA GLU A 314 -0.64 13.53 37.74
C GLU A 314 -0.79 12.05 37.38
N GLU A 315 -2.02 11.53 37.41
CA GLU A 315 -2.37 10.16 37.02
C GLU A 315 -2.04 9.91 35.53
N GLN A 316 -2.39 10.86 34.65
CA GLN A 316 -2.04 10.83 33.23
C GLN A 316 -0.51 10.78 33.02
N MET A 317 0.27 11.57 33.78
CA MET A 317 1.74 11.54 33.72
C MET A 317 2.32 10.21 34.21
N GLN A 318 1.74 9.61 35.26
CA GLN A 318 2.16 8.30 35.77
C GLN A 318 1.91 7.17 34.77
N LEU A 319 0.82 7.22 34.00
CA LEU A 319 0.46 6.20 32.99
C LEU A 319 1.24 6.32 31.67
N ALA A 320 1.88 7.46 31.38
CA ALA A 320 2.60 7.68 30.13
C ALA A 320 3.75 6.68 29.91
N LYS A 321 4.59 6.43 30.93
CA LYS A 321 5.70 5.46 30.84
C LYS A 321 5.20 4.01 30.69
N PRO A 322 4.27 3.49 31.52
CA PRO A 322 3.69 2.17 31.33
C PRO A 322 3.06 1.95 29.95
N MET A 323 2.35 2.94 29.41
CA MET A 323 1.70 2.82 28.10
C MET A 323 2.72 2.67 26.96
N ILE A 324 3.84 3.41 26.99
CA ILE A 324 4.96 3.24 26.06
C ILE A 324 5.58 1.84 26.22
N ALA A 325 5.76 1.37 27.46
CA ALA A 325 6.31 0.05 27.76
C ALA A 325 5.39 -1.09 27.27
N LEU A 326 4.08 -0.98 27.43
CA LEU A 326 3.08 -1.92 26.92
C LEU A 326 3.12 -1.99 25.38
N LEU A 327 3.09 -0.84 24.71
CA LEU A 327 3.11 -0.76 23.25
C LEU A 327 4.41 -1.35 22.65
N SER A 328 5.51 -1.32 23.41
CA SER A 328 6.82 -1.85 23.00
C SER A 328 7.01 -3.35 23.30
N LYS A 329 6.01 -4.08 23.81
CA LYS A 329 6.15 -5.51 24.13
C LYS A 329 6.17 -6.38 22.86
N GLU A 330 7.13 -7.31 22.79
CA GLU A 330 7.34 -8.21 21.65
C GLU A 330 6.17 -9.15 21.38
N TYR A 331 5.44 -9.60 22.40
CA TYR A 331 4.37 -10.59 22.25
C TYR A 331 3.23 -10.12 21.32
N HIS A 332 3.04 -8.82 21.13
CA HIS A 332 2.09 -8.27 20.15
C HIS A 332 2.34 -8.78 18.74
N GLN A 333 3.59 -9.16 18.39
CA GLN A 333 3.96 -9.65 17.06
C GLN A 333 3.11 -10.86 16.61
N ARG A 334 2.60 -11.68 17.55
CA ARG A 334 1.65 -12.77 17.25
C ARG A 334 0.33 -12.29 16.64
N GLN A 335 0.00 -11.01 16.77
CA GLN A 335 -1.20 -10.34 16.25
C GLN A 335 -0.93 -9.46 15.03
N ALA A 336 0.33 -9.33 14.59
CA ALA A 336 0.69 -8.45 13.47
C ALA A 336 -0.06 -8.78 12.17
N ALA A 337 -0.49 -10.03 11.99
CA ALA A 337 -1.31 -10.48 10.87
C ALA A 337 -2.84 -10.39 11.10
N VAL A 338 -3.32 -10.17 12.32
CA VAL A 338 -4.77 -10.21 12.64
C VAL A 338 -5.38 -8.80 12.57
N ARG A 339 -6.63 -8.70 12.10
CA ARG A 339 -7.42 -7.46 12.06
C ARG A 339 -8.78 -7.71 12.74
N PRO A 340 -9.22 -6.89 13.70
CA PRO A 340 -8.46 -5.85 14.39
C PRO A 340 -7.39 -6.45 15.32
N ASN A 341 -6.27 -5.75 15.51
CA ASN A 341 -5.29 -6.09 16.55
C ASN A 341 -5.32 -5.08 17.72
N VAL A 342 -4.74 -5.49 18.85
CA VAL A 342 -4.77 -4.68 20.08
C VAL A 342 -3.96 -3.39 19.94
N VAL A 343 -2.89 -3.39 19.13
CA VAL A 343 -2.07 -2.19 18.88
C VAL A 343 -2.87 -1.11 18.13
N GLN A 344 -3.65 -1.48 17.12
CA GLN A 344 -4.56 -0.56 16.42
C GLN A 344 -5.55 0.09 17.40
N ALA A 345 -6.20 -0.72 18.26
CA ALA A 345 -7.18 -0.21 19.24
C ALA A 345 -6.55 0.73 20.27
N LEU A 346 -5.37 0.39 20.79
CA LEU A 346 -4.62 1.23 21.72
C LEU A 346 -4.21 2.55 21.06
N LEU A 347 -3.64 2.52 19.86
CA LEU A 347 -3.20 3.72 19.14
C LEU A 347 -4.37 4.62 18.72
N GLU A 348 -5.49 4.07 18.26
CA GLU A 348 -6.66 4.87 17.88
C GLU A 348 -7.32 5.51 19.12
N GLY A 349 -7.45 4.76 20.22
CA GLY A 349 -7.89 5.35 21.49
C GLY A 349 -6.97 6.49 21.95
N ILE A 350 -5.65 6.33 21.81
CA ILE A 350 -4.66 7.36 22.17
C ILE A 350 -4.73 8.57 21.23
N SER A 351 -5.00 8.38 19.94
CA SER A 351 -5.07 9.49 18.97
C SER A 351 -6.27 10.41 19.22
N LEU A 352 -7.40 9.85 19.65
CA LEU A 352 -8.63 10.58 20.00
C LEU A 352 -8.61 11.21 21.40
N SER A 353 -7.75 10.76 22.30
CA SER A 353 -7.62 11.31 23.66
C SER A 353 -7.21 12.78 23.69
N GLN A 354 -7.86 13.57 24.56
CA GLN A 354 -7.46 14.93 24.91
C GLN A 354 -7.32 15.06 26.44
N PRO A 355 -6.17 15.53 26.97
CA PRO A 355 -4.94 15.88 26.26
C PRO A 355 -4.25 14.63 25.68
N GLN A 356 -3.80 14.74 24.42
CA GLN A 356 -3.18 13.62 23.69
C GLN A 356 -1.86 13.18 24.35
N PRO A 357 -1.70 11.89 24.70
CA PRO A 357 -0.46 11.36 25.28
C PRO A 357 0.73 11.42 24.32
N LYS A 358 1.89 11.90 24.78
CA LYS A 358 3.12 11.94 23.97
C LYS A 358 3.78 10.56 23.90
N ILE A 359 3.70 9.92 22.73
CA ILE A 359 4.45 8.69 22.38
C ILE A 359 5.71 9.07 21.55
N PRO A 360 6.86 8.38 21.73
CA PRO A 360 8.03 8.57 20.87
C PRO A 360 7.74 8.31 19.38
N SER A 361 8.22 9.19 18.49
CA SER A 361 7.97 9.12 17.03
C SER A 361 8.43 7.80 16.41
N GLU A 362 9.59 7.29 16.81
CA GLU A 362 10.14 6.01 16.36
C GLU A 362 9.24 4.81 16.69
N LEU A 363 8.58 4.85 17.86
CA LEU A 363 7.63 3.82 18.26
C LEU A 363 6.34 3.92 17.43
N ILE A 364 5.80 5.12 17.21
CA ILE A 364 4.63 5.33 16.35
C ILE A 364 4.90 4.79 14.94
N LYS A 365 6.08 5.10 14.37
CA LYS A 365 6.56 4.60 13.07
C LYS A 365 6.59 3.08 13.03
N PHE A 366 7.22 2.44 14.02
CA PHE A 366 7.30 0.98 14.11
C PHE A 366 5.90 0.34 14.19
N LEU A 367 5.03 0.86 15.06
CA LEU A 367 3.71 0.29 15.26
C LEU A 367 2.82 0.46 14.02
N GLY A 368 2.89 1.63 13.36
CA GLY A 368 2.19 1.92 12.11
C GLY A 368 2.48 0.87 11.02
N LYS A 369 3.76 0.62 10.73
CA LYS A 369 4.18 -0.30 9.67
C LYS A 369 4.02 -1.78 10.01
N THR A 370 4.19 -2.16 11.28
CA THR A 370 4.17 -3.57 11.70
C THR A 370 2.74 -4.09 11.94
N TYR A 371 1.84 -3.25 12.45
CA TYR A 371 0.48 -3.65 12.84
C TYR A 371 -0.61 -3.14 11.89
N ASN A 372 -0.24 -2.61 10.72
CA ASN A 372 -1.15 -2.00 9.75
C ASN A 372 -2.02 -0.90 10.41
N ALA A 373 -1.35 0.00 11.13
CA ALA A 373 -1.96 1.15 11.81
C ALA A 373 -1.58 2.47 11.11
N TRP A 374 -1.34 2.42 9.80
CA TRP A 374 -0.73 3.49 9.01
C TRP A 374 -1.43 4.85 9.16
N HIS A 375 -2.74 4.93 8.91
CA HIS A 375 -3.48 6.19 8.98
C HIS A 375 -3.50 6.78 10.41
N ILE A 376 -3.58 5.94 11.44
CA ILE A 376 -3.52 6.36 12.84
C ILE A 376 -2.12 6.90 13.18
N ALA A 377 -1.07 6.18 12.77
CA ALA A 377 0.33 6.56 13.00
C ALA A 377 0.73 7.84 12.26
N ILE A 378 0.29 8.01 11.01
CA ILE A 378 0.49 9.22 10.20
C ILE A 378 -0.22 10.41 10.85
N ALA A 379 -1.51 10.30 11.17
CA ALA A 379 -2.24 11.39 11.81
C ALA A 379 -1.65 11.80 13.18
N LEU A 380 -1.15 10.84 13.97
CA LEU A 380 -0.41 11.13 15.20
C LEU A 380 0.90 11.90 14.91
N LEU A 381 1.68 11.47 13.91
CA LEU A 381 2.96 12.09 13.57
C LEU A 381 2.79 13.46 12.91
N GLU A 382 1.77 13.70 12.08
CA GLU A 382 1.40 15.01 11.55
C GLU A 382 1.08 15.99 12.69
N ASN A 383 0.24 15.57 13.65
CA ASN A 383 -0.06 16.35 14.85
C ASN A 383 1.22 16.64 15.68
N HIS A 384 2.13 15.67 15.79
CA HIS A 384 3.41 15.87 16.47
C HIS A 384 4.33 16.86 15.71
N VAL A 385 4.40 16.80 14.38
CA VAL A 385 5.18 17.74 13.55
C VAL A 385 4.68 19.17 13.73
N VAL A 386 3.36 19.39 13.72
CA VAL A 386 2.75 20.73 13.93
C VAL A 386 2.98 21.24 15.36
N ARG A 387 2.88 20.36 16.38
CA ARG A 387 3.06 20.74 17.79
C ARG A 387 4.51 20.90 18.23
N TYR A 388 5.43 20.15 17.62
CA TYR A 388 6.84 20.07 18.00
C TYR A 388 7.77 20.28 16.79
N PRO A 389 7.70 21.43 16.08
CA PRO A 389 8.48 21.66 14.86
C PRO A 389 10.00 21.63 15.05
N GLN A 390 10.48 21.74 16.29
CA GLN A 390 11.91 21.61 16.64
C GLN A 390 12.38 20.14 16.73
N GLU A 391 11.46 19.16 16.82
CA GLU A 391 11.80 17.74 16.98
C GLU A 391 11.96 17.06 15.60
N ALA A 392 13.15 17.18 15.01
CA ALA A 392 13.49 16.58 13.71
C ALA A 392 13.09 15.10 13.55
N ARG A 393 13.15 14.31 14.64
CA ARG A 393 12.74 12.89 14.68
C ARG A 393 11.27 12.65 14.33
N CYS A 394 10.39 13.65 14.50
CA CYS A 394 9.00 13.55 14.07
C CYS A 394 8.89 13.63 12.54
N PHE A 395 9.68 14.52 11.92
CA PHE A 395 9.79 14.61 10.46
C PHE A 395 10.43 13.35 9.87
N ASP A 396 11.52 12.84 10.45
CA ASP A 396 12.19 11.61 9.98
C ASP A 396 11.24 10.40 10.03
N ALA A 397 10.48 10.25 11.12
CA ALA A 397 9.52 9.18 11.28
C ALA A 397 8.34 9.27 10.29
N LEU A 398 7.82 10.48 10.05
CA LEU A 398 6.72 10.73 9.12
C LEU A 398 7.16 10.56 7.64
N ALA A 399 8.34 11.08 7.30
CA ALA A 399 8.94 10.94 5.97
C ALA A 399 9.11 9.47 5.58
N GLU A 400 9.57 8.63 6.52
CA GLU A 400 9.72 7.20 6.29
C GLU A 400 8.37 6.48 6.07
N LEU A 401 7.29 6.87 6.77
CA LEU A 401 5.96 6.30 6.51
C LEU A 401 5.43 6.69 5.13
N TYR A 402 5.56 7.95 4.71
CA TYR A 402 5.15 8.36 3.35
C TYR A 402 5.99 7.67 2.26
N ARG A 403 7.31 7.53 2.48
CA ARG A 403 8.20 6.79 1.57
C ARG A 403 7.76 5.33 1.40
N LEU A 404 7.40 4.65 2.50
CA LEU A 404 6.95 3.25 2.48
C LEU A 404 5.58 3.06 1.82
N LEU A 405 4.68 4.05 1.89
CA LEU A 405 3.40 4.04 1.17
C LEU A 405 3.50 4.52 -0.29
N GLY A 406 4.64 5.07 -0.71
CA GLY A 406 4.84 5.60 -2.05
C GLY A 406 4.24 7.00 -2.29
N GLU A 407 3.87 7.72 -1.22
CA GLU A 407 3.23 9.05 -1.27
C GLU A 407 4.27 10.16 -1.50
N GLN A 408 4.88 10.17 -2.69
CA GLN A 408 6.04 11.02 -3.02
C GLN A 408 5.74 12.52 -2.96
N ASP A 409 4.55 12.96 -3.40
CA ASP A 409 4.20 14.39 -3.39
C ASP A 409 4.11 14.96 -1.96
N VAL A 410 3.54 14.20 -1.03
CA VAL A 410 3.45 14.58 0.39
C VAL A 410 4.84 14.54 1.04
N LEU A 411 5.67 13.55 0.68
CA LEU A 411 7.06 13.46 1.11
C LEU A 411 7.88 14.68 0.67
N VAL A 412 7.76 15.10 -0.60
CA VAL A 412 8.42 16.32 -1.12
C VAL A 412 7.88 17.56 -0.41
N GLY A 413 6.58 17.64 -0.13
CA GLY A 413 5.97 18.71 0.66
C GLY A 413 6.57 18.84 2.07
N LEU A 414 6.70 17.72 2.77
CA LEU A 414 7.29 17.64 4.11
C LEU A 414 8.78 18.08 4.09
N TRP A 415 9.55 17.61 3.10
CA TRP A 415 10.95 18.03 2.95
C TRP A 415 11.08 19.52 2.60
N ARG A 416 10.20 20.10 1.78
CA ARG A 416 10.21 21.54 1.47
C ARG A 416 10.00 22.42 2.71
N GLN A 417 9.21 21.96 3.69
CA GLN A 417 9.04 22.67 4.97
C GLN A 417 10.25 22.54 5.91
N ARG A 418 10.99 21.42 5.83
CA ARG A 418 12.13 21.11 6.70
C ARG A 418 13.49 21.62 6.18
N CYS A 419 13.67 21.65 4.87
CA CYS A 419 15.00 21.82 4.26
C CYS A 419 15.56 23.24 4.39
N ASN A 420 16.85 23.31 4.73
CA ASN A 420 17.60 24.56 4.81
C ASN A 420 18.25 24.91 3.46
N SER A 421 18.71 23.90 2.71
CA SER A 421 19.48 24.11 1.49
C SER A 421 18.60 24.36 0.26
N GLU A 422 19.00 25.33 -0.56
CA GLU A 422 18.42 25.57 -1.88
C GLU A 422 18.65 24.39 -2.84
N VAL A 423 19.77 23.66 -2.69
CA VAL A 423 20.06 22.43 -3.44
C VAL A 423 18.93 21.41 -3.24
N THR A 424 18.47 21.24 -2.00
CA THR A 424 17.37 20.34 -1.66
C THR A 424 16.05 20.79 -2.30
N ARG A 425 15.75 22.10 -2.26
CA ARG A 425 14.52 22.66 -2.84
C ARG A 425 14.46 22.48 -4.36
N VAL A 426 15.55 22.83 -5.05
CA VAL A 426 15.66 22.74 -6.51
C VAL A 426 15.74 21.27 -6.95
N GLY A 427 16.59 20.46 -6.33
CA GLY A 427 16.75 19.04 -6.67
C GLY A 427 15.46 18.23 -6.50
N LEU A 428 14.72 18.43 -5.39
CA LEU A 428 13.41 17.79 -5.19
C LEU A 428 12.34 18.31 -6.17
N ALA A 429 12.40 19.58 -6.57
CA ALA A 429 11.49 20.11 -7.59
C ALA A 429 11.77 19.48 -8.98
N LEU A 430 13.03 19.38 -9.40
CA LEU A 430 13.41 18.72 -10.65
C LEU A 430 13.02 17.23 -10.65
N THR A 431 13.29 16.54 -9.53
CA THR A 431 12.88 15.14 -9.30
C THR A 431 11.37 14.95 -9.45
N GLN A 432 10.56 15.82 -8.83
CA GLN A 432 9.09 15.76 -8.88
C GLN A 432 8.54 15.95 -10.32
N HIS A 433 9.20 16.78 -11.14
CA HIS A 433 8.82 16.99 -12.54
C HIS A 433 9.42 15.95 -13.51
N GLY A 434 10.30 15.05 -13.02
CA GLY A 434 10.96 14.02 -13.85
C GLY A 434 12.19 14.50 -14.63
N HIS A 435 12.77 15.66 -14.28
CA HIS A 435 14.01 16.17 -14.87
C HIS A 435 15.24 15.49 -14.24
N TRP A 436 15.36 14.17 -14.45
CA TRP A 436 16.32 13.33 -13.74
C TRP A 436 17.79 13.70 -13.98
N GLN A 437 18.17 14.11 -15.19
CA GLN A 437 19.54 14.50 -15.52
C GLN A 437 19.95 15.78 -14.78
N GLU A 438 19.12 16.82 -14.84
CA GLU A 438 19.34 18.08 -14.12
C GLU A 438 19.33 17.87 -12.60
N ALA A 439 18.42 17.03 -12.09
CA ALA A 439 18.38 16.67 -10.67
C ALA A 439 19.67 15.97 -10.22
N GLN A 440 20.16 15.00 -11.00
CA GLN A 440 21.42 14.29 -10.76
C GLN A 440 22.58 15.29 -10.67
N ASP A 441 22.70 16.22 -11.61
CA ASP A 441 23.76 17.23 -11.63
C ASP A 441 23.66 18.23 -10.47
N VAL A 442 22.45 18.60 -10.03
CA VAL A 442 22.23 19.49 -8.89
C VAL A 442 22.64 18.80 -7.58
N PHE A 443 22.22 17.55 -7.36
CA PHE A 443 22.62 16.80 -6.17
C PHE A 443 24.12 16.51 -6.17
N PHE A 444 24.71 16.12 -7.30
CA PHE A 444 26.15 15.86 -7.40
C PHE A 444 27.00 17.10 -7.09
N ARG A 445 26.68 18.25 -7.70
CA ARG A 445 27.34 19.53 -7.41
C ARG A 445 27.12 19.97 -5.95
N GLY A 446 25.94 19.69 -5.39
CA GLY A 446 25.63 19.91 -3.99
C GLY A 446 26.53 19.10 -3.04
N MET A 447 26.64 17.79 -3.28
CA MET A 447 27.51 16.89 -2.51
C MET A 447 28.97 17.31 -2.61
N GLN A 448 29.50 17.60 -3.80
CA GLN A 448 30.87 18.10 -3.98
C GLN A 448 31.15 19.38 -3.16
N ARG A 449 30.23 20.35 -3.18
CA ARG A 449 30.37 21.59 -2.39
C ARG A 449 30.28 21.34 -0.89
N ALA A 450 29.46 20.40 -0.44
CA ALA A 450 29.38 20.00 0.97
C ALA A 450 30.68 19.32 1.44
N SER A 451 31.24 18.41 0.65
CA SER A 451 32.56 17.81 0.91
C SER A 451 33.69 18.84 0.93
N ALA A 452 33.60 19.89 0.12
CA ALA A 452 34.53 21.03 0.12
C ALA A 452 34.28 22.04 1.27
N GLY A 453 33.32 21.80 2.17
CA GLY A 453 32.99 22.70 3.29
C GLY A 453 32.31 24.02 2.87
N GLN A 454 31.85 24.13 1.62
CA GLN A 454 31.29 25.37 1.05
C GLN A 454 29.79 25.56 1.34
N VAL A 455 29.13 24.58 1.96
CA VAL A 455 27.69 24.64 2.30
C VAL A 455 27.50 24.54 3.80
N THR A 456 26.87 25.56 4.40
CA THR A 456 26.60 25.65 5.83
C THR A 456 25.14 25.32 6.15
N GLY A 457 24.87 24.79 7.34
CA GLY A 457 23.50 24.54 7.83
C GLY A 457 22.78 23.28 7.30
N VAL A 458 23.46 22.44 6.51
CA VAL A 458 22.93 21.17 5.99
C VAL A 458 23.00 20.08 7.07
N THR A 459 21.91 19.33 7.24
CA THR A 459 21.86 18.21 8.20
C THR A 459 22.39 16.91 7.59
N LYS A 460 22.90 15.97 8.41
CA LYS A 460 23.29 14.63 7.92
C LYS A 460 22.13 13.91 7.22
N THR A 461 20.90 14.08 7.70
CA THR A 461 19.68 13.55 7.06
C THR A 461 19.40 14.15 5.68
N GLU A 462 19.79 15.42 5.45
CA GLU A 462 19.65 16.10 4.16
C GLU A 462 20.76 15.67 3.17
N LEU A 463 21.97 15.36 3.66
CA LEU A 463 23.02 14.74 2.83
C LEU A 463 22.62 13.34 2.36
N CYS A 464 22.13 12.48 3.26
CA CYS A 464 21.63 11.14 2.87
C CYS A 464 20.45 11.21 1.90
N LEU A 465 19.62 12.26 1.97
CA LEU A 465 18.58 12.52 0.99
C LEU A 465 19.16 12.84 -0.39
N TRP A 466 20.24 13.63 -0.48
CA TRP A 466 20.90 13.93 -1.76
C TRP A 466 21.51 12.68 -2.38
N GLU A 467 22.21 11.86 -1.61
CA GLU A 467 22.76 10.56 -2.04
C GLU A 467 21.64 9.65 -2.57
N THR A 468 20.53 9.55 -1.84
CA THR A 468 19.36 8.72 -2.21
C THR A 468 18.71 9.21 -3.51
N ASN A 469 18.49 10.52 -3.68
CA ASN A 469 17.86 11.05 -4.89
C ASN A 469 18.80 11.05 -6.10
N TRP A 470 20.11 11.25 -5.89
CA TRP A 470 21.12 11.09 -6.93
C TRP A 470 21.16 9.64 -7.44
N LEU A 471 21.13 8.66 -6.52
CA LEU A 471 21.10 7.24 -6.86
C LEU A 471 19.79 6.85 -7.57
N GLU A 472 18.65 7.37 -7.14
CA GLU A 472 17.37 7.13 -7.83
C GLU A 472 17.35 7.77 -9.23
N SER A 473 17.93 8.96 -9.38
CA SER A 473 18.10 9.60 -10.69
C SER A 473 18.96 8.72 -11.63
N ALA A 474 20.08 8.20 -11.15
CA ALA A 474 20.92 7.27 -11.90
C ALA A 474 20.17 5.99 -12.35
N LYS A 475 19.30 5.44 -11.48
CA LYS A 475 18.42 4.31 -11.82
C LYS A 475 17.40 4.68 -12.89
N GLN A 476 16.72 5.82 -12.77
CA GLN A 476 15.75 6.30 -13.77
C GLN A 476 16.39 6.58 -15.13
N LEU A 477 17.61 7.11 -15.14
CA LEU A 477 18.47 7.32 -16.31
C LEU A 477 19.12 6.03 -16.83
N ASN A 478 18.84 4.87 -16.22
CA ASN A 478 19.34 3.54 -16.62
C ASN A 478 20.89 3.40 -16.59
N GLN A 479 21.57 4.19 -15.75
CA GLN A 479 23.03 4.27 -15.62
C GLN A 479 23.58 3.19 -14.64
N TRP A 480 23.31 1.91 -14.92
CA TRP A 480 23.64 0.82 -13.98
C TRP A 480 25.14 0.60 -13.73
N GLU A 481 25.99 1.02 -14.66
CA GLU A 481 27.46 1.01 -14.50
C GLU A 481 27.89 1.96 -13.36
N LEU A 482 27.43 3.21 -13.39
CA LEU A 482 27.64 4.20 -12.31
C LEU A 482 27.07 3.72 -10.97
N VAL A 483 25.91 3.05 -10.99
CA VAL A 483 25.31 2.45 -9.79
C VAL A 483 26.21 1.35 -9.20
N SER A 484 26.87 0.54 -10.03
CA SER A 484 27.83 -0.48 -9.58
C SER A 484 29.09 0.13 -8.99
N ASP A 485 29.66 1.15 -9.63
CA ASP A 485 30.84 1.86 -9.13
C ASP A 485 30.57 2.47 -7.74
N PHE A 486 29.40 3.13 -7.58
CA PHE A 486 28.96 3.65 -6.30
C PHE A 486 28.75 2.53 -5.27
N ALA A 487 28.03 1.46 -5.62
CA ALA A 487 27.74 0.34 -4.72
C ALA A 487 29.01 -0.39 -4.24
N ARG A 488 30.05 -0.47 -5.07
CA ARG A 488 31.38 -0.99 -4.70
C ARG A 488 32.17 -0.03 -3.80
N SER A 489 32.05 1.28 -4.01
CA SER A 489 32.75 2.28 -3.18
C SER A 489 32.18 2.42 -1.77
N VAL A 490 30.87 2.15 -1.58
CA VAL A 490 30.16 2.19 -0.28
C VAL A 490 30.04 0.79 0.35
N ASP A 491 30.51 -0.25 -0.33
CA ASP A 491 30.38 -1.67 0.04
C ASP A 491 28.92 -2.13 0.32
N HIS A 492 27.97 -1.64 -0.47
CA HIS A 492 26.54 -1.92 -0.25
C HIS A 492 26.07 -3.13 -1.10
N THR A 493 26.12 -4.31 -0.50
CA THR A 493 25.90 -5.62 -1.15
C THR A 493 24.60 -5.74 -1.96
N GLU A 494 23.47 -5.27 -1.42
CA GLU A 494 22.15 -5.37 -2.11
C GLU A 494 22.14 -4.58 -3.43
N LEU A 495 22.70 -3.37 -3.43
CA LEU A 495 22.80 -2.54 -4.62
C LEU A 495 23.85 -3.09 -5.61
N GLN A 496 24.96 -3.67 -5.13
CA GLN A 496 25.91 -4.38 -5.97
C GLN A 496 25.21 -5.52 -6.72
N LEU A 497 24.51 -6.42 -6.00
CA LEU A 497 23.73 -7.51 -6.58
C LEU A 497 22.73 -7.02 -7.64
N HIS A 498 21.94 -5.98 -7.33
CA HIS A 498 21.00 -5.37 -8.28
C HIS A 498 21.65 -4.79 -9.54
N SER A 499 22.90 -4.33 -9.44
CA SER A 499 23.65 -3.76 -10.56
C SER A 499 24.35 -4.83 -11.42
N SER A 500 24.93 -5.86 -10.80
CA SER A 500 25.72 -6.89 -11.50
C SER A 500 24.86 -7.78 -12.39
N TRP A 501 23.68 -8.23 -11.92
CA TRP A 501 22.83 -9.09 -12.76
C TRP A 501 22.34 -8.36 -14.02
N ARG A 502 22.05 -7.05 -13.92
CA ARG A 502 21.64 -6.20 -15.05
C ARG A 502 22.77 -5.92 -16.04
N GLN A 503 24.02 -6.09 -15.61
CA GLN A 503 25.22 -5.94 -16.44
C GLN A 503 25.73 -7.28 -16.99
N ASN A 504 24.98 -8.38 -16.79
CA ASN A 504 25.37 -9.74 -17.17
C ASN A 504 26.63 -10.27 -16.42
N ASP A 505 26.99 -9.65 -15.29
CA ASP A 505 28.04 -10.15 -14.40
C ASP A 505 27.46 -11.20 -13.44
N TRP A 506 27.27 -12.41 -13.95
CA TRP A 506 26.77 -13.54 -13.17
C TRP A 506 27.80 -14.15 -12.23
N GLN A 507 29.08 -13.79 -12.35
CA GLN A 507 30.12 -14.28 -11.46
C GLN A 507 30.14 -13.45 -10.18
N GLY A 508 30.19 -12.11 -10.29
CA GLY A 508 30.07 -11.22 -9.13
C GLY A 508 28.76 -11.45 -8.35
N VAL A 509 27.64 -11.73 -9.03
CA VAL A 509 26.39 -12.11 -8.34
C VAL A 509 26.52 -13.41 -7.53
N LYS A 510 27.25 -14.41 -8.02
CA LYS A 510 27.47 -15.67 -7.28
C LYS A 510 28.39 -15.47 -6.09
N ASP A 511 29.42 -14.64 -6.24
CA ASP A 511 30.41 -14.37 -5.19
C ASP A 511 29.83 -13.50 -4.06
N LEU A 512 28.85 -12.63 -4.37
CA LEU A 512 28.14 -11.77 -3.41
C LEU A 512 26.89 -12.43 -2.78
N LEU A 513 26.34 -13.50 -3.36
CA LEU A 513 25.15 -14.15 -2.82
C LEU A 513 25.51 -15.04 -1.62
N PRO A 514 24.82 -14.89 -0.46
CA PRO A 514 25.14 -15.68 0.72
C PRO A 514 24.76 -17.16 0.54
N THR A 515 25.74 -18.05 0.72
CA THR A 515 25.58 -19.51 0.64
C THR A 515 24.64 -20.07 1.71
N SER A 516 24.53 -19.40 2.87
CA SER A 516 23.67 -19.80 3.99
C SER A 516 23.01 -18.61 4.68
N ALA A 517 21.70 -18.73 4.96
CA ALA A 517 20.89 -17.69 5.63
C ALA A 517 21.35 -17.42 7.08
N SER A 518 21.96 -18.40 7.75
CA SER A 518 22.46 -18.27 9.14
C SER A 518 23.78 -17.50 9.28
N THR A 519 24.41 -17.10 8.18
CA THR A 519 25.73 -16.45 8.16
C THR A 519 25.73 -15.14 7.36
N SER A 520 24.57 -14.64 6.96
CA SER A 520 24.46 -13.40 6.17
C SER A 520 23.99 -12.24 7.03
N GLU A 521 24.64 -11.09 6.87
CA GLU A 521 24.17 -9.80 7.41
C GLU A 521 23.09 -9.15 6.52
N VAL A 522 22.78 -9.75 5.37
CA VAL A 522 21.80 -9.23 4.40
C VAL A 522 20.38 -9.66 4.79
N GLU A 523 19.45 -8.70 4.87
CA GLU A 523 18.04 -8.96 5.15
C GLU A 523 17.39 -9.81 4.03
N GLU A 524 16.56 -10.80 4.40
CA GLU A 524 15.83 -11.63 3.44
C GLU A 524 14.68 -10.88 2.76
N THR A 525 14.99 -10.07 1.74
CA THR A 525 14.01 -9.33 0.94
C THR A 525 13.44 -10.18 -0.21
N PRO A 526 12.17 -9.95 -0.65
CA PRO A 526 11.66 -10.63 -1.85
C PRO A 526 12.46 -10.26 -3.11
N GLU A 527 13.03 -9.06 -3.17
CA GLU A 527 13.96 -8.59 -4.20
C GLU A 527 15.24 -9.45 -4.27
N LEU A 528 15.84 -9.80 -3.12
CA LEU A 528 16.99 -10.72 -3.05
C LEU A 528 16.62 -12.12 -3.54
N TYR A 529 15.45 -12.64 -3.16
CA TYR A 529 14.99 -13.95 -3.65
C TYR A 529 14.76 -13.96 -5.17
N VAL A 530 14.26 -12.87 -5.76
CA VAL A 530 14.17 -12.71 -7.23
C VAL A 530 15.55 -12.83 -7.89
N ILE A 531 16.60 -12.22 -7.32
CA ILE A 531 17.99 -12.35 -7.82
C ILE A 531 18.52 -13.78 -7.70
N ARG A 532 18.19 -14.49 -6.60
CA ARG A 532 18.53 -15.91 -6.44
C ARG A 532 17.86 -16.77 -7.53
N VAL A 533 16.59 -16.50 -7.85
CA VAL A 533 15.88 -17.17 -8.95
C VAL A 533 16.54 -16.86 -10.31
N TYR A 534 16.85 -15.60 -10.62
CA TYR A 534 17.57 -15.24 -11.86
C TYR A 534 18.90 -16.03 -11.99
N THR A 535 19.68 -16.10 -10.92
CA THR A 535 21.00 -16.78 -10.91
C THR A 535 20.86 -18.30 -11.05
N ALA A 536 19.85 -18.90 -10.41
CA ALA A 536 19.54 -20.32 -10.54
C ALA A 536 19.08 -20.67 -11.98
N LEU A 537 18.14 -19.91 -12.55
CA LEU A 537 17.65 -20.11 -13.92
C LEU A 537 18.73 -19.89 -14.98
N ASN A 538 19.54 -18.83 -14.87
CA ASN A 538 20.67 -18.60 -15.78
C ASN A 538 21.73 -19.72 -15.70
N SER A 539 21.83 -20.42 -14.56
CA SER A 539 22.69 -21.60 -14.38
C SER A 539 21.98 -22.93 -14.70
N GLY A 540 20.74 -22.93 -15.21
CA GLY A 540 19.94 -24.13 -15.51
C GLY A 540 19.40 -24.91 -14.29
N ARG A 541 19.57 -24.40 -13.06
CA ARG A 541 19.18 -25.07 -11.81
C ARG A 541 17.70 -24.84 -11.47
N VAL A 542 16.82 -25.46 -12.26
CA VAL A 542 15.35 -25.29 -12.17
C VAL A 542 14.77 -25.60 -10.78
N ALA A 543 15.17 -26.69 -10.12
CA ALA A 543 14.58 -27.09 -8.83
C ALA A 543 14.87 -26.07 -7.70
N GLU A 544 16.07 -25.50 -7.68
CA GLU A 544 16.48 -24.46 -6.75
C GLU A 544 15.76 -23.13 -7.03
N ALA A 545 15.58 -22.80 -8.31
CA ALA A 545 14.78 -21.66 -8.74
C ALA A 545 13.33 -21.75 -8.22
N GLU A 546 12.70 -22.93 -8.33
CA GLU A 546 11.33 -23.15 -7.82
C GLU A 546 11.24 -23.00 -6.29
N GLN A 547 12.24 -23.48 -5.55
CA GLN A 547 12.30 -23.32 -4.09
C GLN A 547 12.44 -21.84 -3.68
N CYS A 548 13.36 -21.10 -4.31
CA CYS A 548 13.54 -19.68 -4.06
C CYS A 548 12.29 -18.86 -4.46
N TRP A 549 11.63 -19.22 -5.56
CA TRP A 549 10.39 -18.59 -6.02
C TRP A 549 9.24 -18.75 -5.01
N LYS A 550 9.06 -19.95 -4.42
CA LYS A 550 8.02 -20.19 -3.39
C LYS A 550 8.21 -19.27 -2.17
N GLN A 551 9.45 -19.05 -1.75
CA GLN A 551 9.77 -18.16 -0.63
C GLN A 551 9.58 -16.67 -1.01
N ALA A 552 9.93 -16.27 -2.24
CA ALA A 552 9.66 -14.92 -2.75
C ALA A 552 8.16 -14.59 -2.76
N VAL A 553 7.32 -15.52 -3.25
CA VAL A 553 5.86 -15.38 -3.25
C VAL A 553 5.32 -15.19 -1.84
N LYS A 554 5.78 -15.99 -0.87
CA LYS A 554 5.38 -15.87 0.53
C LYS A 554 5.73 -14.49 1.11
N LEU A 555 6.97 -14.04 0.97
CA LEU A 555 7.43 -12.74 1.49
C LEU A 555 6.68 -11.57 0.84
N LEU A 556 6.35 -11.67 -0.45
CA LEU A 556 5.58 -10.64 -1.15
C LEU A 556 4.11 -10.59 -0.71
N LEU A 557 3.48 -11.74 -0.43
CA LEU A 557 2.14 -11.81 0.16
C LEU A 557 2.13 -11.26 1.60
N ASP A 558 3.15 -11.58 2.40
CA ASP A 558 3.32 -11.03 3.75
C ASP A 558 3.51 -9.49 3.71
N ARG A 559 4.21 -8.97 2.69
CA ARG A 559 4.34 -7.52 2.44
C ARG A 559 3.00 -6.90 2.04
N TRP A 560 2.26 -7.51 1.12
CA TRP A 560 0.94 -7.06 0.69
C TRP A 560 -0.03 -6.94 1.88
N TRP A 561 -0.05 -7.93 2.77
CA TRP A 561 -0.94 -7.94 3.96
C TRP A 561 -0.58 -6.90 5.05
N ARG A 562 0.65 -6.38 5.03
CA ARG A 562 1.08 -5.29 5.92
C ARG A 562 0.65 -3.91 5.41
N LEU A 563 0.38 -3.75 4.10
CA LEU A 563 -0.06 -2.49 3.51
C LEU A 563 -1.53 -2.18 3.87
N PRO A 564 -1.94 -0.89 3.83
CA PRO A 564 -3.34 -0.51 4.01
C PRO A 564 -4.27 -1.17 2.98
N GLU A 565 -5.52 -1.43 3.38
CA GLU A 565 -6.58 -1.84 2.43
C GLU A 565 -6.96 -0.72 1.45
N LEU A 566 -6.74 0.54 1.86
CA LEU A 566 -7.05 1.76 1.09
C LEU A 566 -5.75 2.47 0.70
N GLY A 567 -5.52 2.66 -0.60
CA GLY A 567 -4.36 3.38 -1.14
C GLY A 567 -3.70 2.63 -2.29
N ALA A 568 -4.17 2.85 -3.51
CA ALA A 568 -3.72 2.10 -4.68
C ALA A 568 -2.20 2.24 -4.96
N ALA A 569 -1.61 3.40 -4.67
CA ALA A 569 -0.20 3.70 -4.93
C ALA A 569 0.76 2.75 -4.19
N ALA A 570 0.50 2.47 -2.91
CA ALA A 570 1.33 1.59 -2.08
C ALA A 570 1.42 0.15 -2.62
N HIS A 571 0.38 -0.31 -3.32
CA HIS A 571 0.30 -1.66 -3.87
C HIS A 571 0.98 -1.81 -5.23
N VAL A 572 1.18 -0.72 -6.00
CA VAL A 572 1.74 -0.80 -7.36
C VAL A 572 3.13 -1.46 -7.43
N PRO A 573 4.10 -1.16 -6.54
CA PRO A 573 5.39 -1.86 -6.54
C PRO A 573 5.24 -3.38 -6.34
N SER A 574 4.31 -3.80 -5.48
CA SER A 574 4.04 -5.22 -5.25
C SER A 574 3.37 -5.89 -6.45
N LEU A 575 2.48 -5.19 -7.16
CA LEU A 575 1.90 -5.67 -8.43
C LEU A 575 2.97 -5.88 -9.51
N HIS A 576 3.94 -4.96 -9.62
CA HIS A 576 5.10 -5.14 -10.51
C HIS A 576 5.94 -6.36 -10.10
N SER A 577 6.24 -6.52 -8.80
CA SER A 577 6.93 -7.73 -8.31
C SER A 577 6.15 -9.02 -8.59
N PHE A 578 4.82 -9.03 -8.51
CA PHE A 578 4.01 -10.18 -8.91
C PHE A 578 4.12 -10.48 -10.42
N GLN A 579 4.17 -9.46 -11.30
CA GLN A 579 4.44 -9.68 -12.73
C GLN A 579 5.80 -10.36 -12.92
N VAL A 580 6.85 -9.88 -12.25
CA VAL A 580 8.20 -10.47 -12.32
C VAL A 580 8.19 -11.94 -11.86
N LEU A 581 7.50 -12.26 -10.75
CA LEU A 581 7.37 -13.64 -10.27
C LEU A 581 6.62 -14.56 -11.25
N VAL A 582 5.62 -14.05 -11.97
CA VAL A 582 4.95 -14.81 -13.04
C VAL A 582 5.89 -15.05 -14.23
N GLU A 583 6.64 -14.05 -14.66
CA GLU A 583 7.64 -14.20 -15.74
C GLU A 583 8.76 -15.17 -15.36
N LEU A 584 9.17 -15.21 -14.09
CA LEU A 584 10.11 -16.19 -13.56
C LEU A 584 9.55 -17.62 -13.60
N GLN A 585 8.27 -17.82 -13.26
CA GLN A 585 7.62 -19.12 -13.32
C GLN A 585 7.46 -19.61 -14.78
N GLU A 586 7.09 -18.72 -15.69
CA GLU A 586 7.02 -19.01 -17.13
C GLU A 586 8.42 -19.30 -17.72
N SER A 587 9.44 -18.55 -17.30
CA SER A 587 10.85 -18.81 -17.67
C SER A 587 11.31 -20.19 -17.21
N THR A 588 10.93 -20.60 -15.99
CA THR A 588 11.21 -21.92 -15.44
C THR A 588 10.61 -23.02 -16.32
N ARG A 589 9.34 -22.85 -16.74
CA ARG A 589 8.67 -23.77 -17.67
C ARG A 589 9.38 -23.85 -19.02
N VAL A 590 9.77 -22.71 -19.60
CA VAL A 590 10.51 -22.65 -20.87
C VAL A 590 11.83 -23.43 -20.79
N LEU A 591 12.61 -23.29 -19.69
CA LEU A 591 13.87 -24.04 -19.54
C LEU A 591 13.65 -25.56 -19.43
N VAL A 592 12.58 -26.00 -18.74
CA VAL A 592 12.22 -27.43 -18.67
C VAL A 592 11.88 -27.99 -20.04
N GLU A 593 11.06 -27.28 -20.83
CA GLU A 593 10.68 -27.74 -22.17
C GLU A 593 11.85 -27.73 -23.15
N LEU A 594 12.74 -26.71 -23.08
CA LEU A 594 13.98 -26.70 -23.86
C LEU A 594 14.90 -27.89 -23.50
N SER A 595 15.10 -28.16 -22.21
CA SER A 595 15.91 -29.30 -21.75
C SER A 595 15.31 -30.66 -22.16
N ASN A 596 13.99 -30.77 -22.19
CA ASN A 596 13.28 -31.96 -22.68
C ASN A 596 13.44 -32.13 -24.19
N ALA A 597 13.29 -31.06 -24.97
CA ALA A 597 13.38 -31.08 -26.44
C ALA A 597 14.80 -31.27 -26.97
N GLN A 598 15.84 -30.94 -26.19
CA GLN A 598 17.24 -31.22 -26.53
C GLN A 598 17.60 -32.72 -26.43
N ARG A 599 16.71 -33.59 -25.92
CA ARG A 599 16.94 -35.04 -25.87
C ARG A 599 16.58 -35.67 -27.23
N PRO A 600 17.49 -36.39 -27.91
CA PRO A 600 17.24 -36.94 -29.25
C PRO A 600 16.04 -37.89 -29.38
N GLN A 601 15.58 -38.49 -28.26
CA GLN A 601 14.43 -39.40 -28.21
C GLN A 601 13.09 -38.70 -27.90
N HIS A 602 13.04 -37.37 -27.85
CA HIS A 602 11.83 -36.65 -27.49
C HIS A 602 10.75 -36.79 -28.58
N GLN A 603 9.55 -37.24 -28.18
CA GLN A 603 8.53 -37.69 -29.13
C GLN A 603 7.86 -36.54 -29.92
N ASN A 604 7.80 -35.31 -29.39
CA ASN A 604 7.06 -34.20 -29.99
C ASN A 604 7.80 -32.83 -29.90
N PRO A 605 8.99 -32.67 -30.52
CA PRO A 605 9.77 -31.42 -30.42
C PRO A 605 9.04 -30.20 -31.02
N GLY A 606 8.08 -30.41 -31.92
CA GLY A 606 7.20 -29.35 -32.43
C GLY A 606 6.29 -28.73 -31.36
N HIS A 607 5.85 -29.50 -30.35
CA HIS A 607 4.99 -29.00 -29.28
C HIS A 607 5.74 -28.07 -28.31
N CYS A 608 6.99 -28.41 -27.99
CA CYS A 608 7.88 -27.52 -27.24
C CYS A 608 8.05 -26.16 -27.96
N ARG A 609 8.29 -26.19 -29.28
CA ARG A 609 8.38 -24.97 -30.09
C ARG A 609 7.12 -24.10 -30.03
N THR A 610 5.91 -24.67 -30.16
CA THR A 610 4.67 -23.89 -30.09
C THR A 610 4.46 -23.29 -28.70
N LEU A 611 4.68 -24.07 -27.64
CA LEU A 611 4.54 -23.59 -26.26
C LEU A 611 5.46 -22.40 -25.96
N ILE A 612 6.71 -22.44 -26.44
CA ILE A 612 7.65 -21.31 -26.27
C ILE A 612 7.17 -20.09 -27.07
N GLN A 613 6.64 -20.29 -28.28
CA GLN A 613 6.06 -19.20 -29.08
C GLN A 613 4.87 -18.53 -28.37
N ASP A 614 3.96 -19.32 -27.77
CA ASP A 614 2.81 -18.81 -27.00
C ASP A 614 3.25 -17.97 -25.78
N VAL A 615 4.30 -18.40 -25.07
CA VAL A 615 4.88 -17.63 -23.95
C VAL A 615 5.51 -16.33 -24.45
N MET A 616 6.25 -16.35 -25.56
CA MET A 616 6.85 -15.14 -26.14
C MET A 616 5.79 -14.14 -26.62
N GLU A 617 4.68 -14.60 -27.22
CA GLU A 617 3.55 -13.75 -27.57
C GLU A 617 2.86 -13.17 -26.32
N THR A 618 2.65 -13.99 -25.29
CA THR A 618 2.11 -13.54 -24.00
C THR A 618 2.99 -12.44 -23.38
N TRP A 619 4.32 -12.58 -23.43
CA TRP A 619 5.25 -11.54 -23.01
C TRP A 619 5.14 -10.26 -23.85
N ARG A 620 5.02 -10.37 -25.19
CA ARG A 620 4.81 -9.19 -26.07
C ARG A 620 3.53 -8.40 -25.72
N LEU A 621 2.48 -9.09 -25.27
CA LEU A 621 1.21 -8.48 -24.86
C LEU A 621 1.23 -7.92 -23.43
N ARG A 622 1.96 -8.57 -22.51
CA ARG A 622 2.08 -8.16 -21.09
C ARG A 622 3.32 -7.28 -20.87
N THR A 623 3.24 -5.99 -21.19
CA THR A 623 4.28 -5.00 -20.85
C THR A 623 3.83 -4.07 -19.72
N PRO A 624 4.76 -3.44 -18.96
CA PRO A 624 4.40 -2.37 -18.03
C PRO A 624 3.64 -1.22 -18.72
N ASN A 625 3.01 -0.37 -17.92
CA ASN A 625 2.24 0.76 -18.40
C ASN A 625 3.16 1.90 -18.86
N LYS A 626 2.62 2.76 -19.74
CA LYS A 626 3.36 3.89 -20.33
C LYS A 626 3.87 4.90 -19.28
N TRP A 627 3.26 4.92 -18.09
CA TRP A 627 3.64 5.79 -16.97
C TRP A 627 4.56 5.09 -15.96
N ASP A 628 4.72 3.77 -16.00
CA ASP A 628 5.52 3.02 -15.02
C ASP A 628 7.03 3.35 -15.12
N PRO A 629 7.78 3.35 -14.00
CA PRO A 629 9.18 3.78 -13.92
C PRO A 629 10.13 2.98 -14.84
N VAL A 630 11.15 3.67 -15.39
CA VAL A 630 12.12 3.05 -16.31
C VAL A 630 12.88 1.87 -15.67
N PRO A 631 13.24 1.88 -14.38
CA PRO A 631 13.76 0.70 -13.69
C PRO A 631 12.90 -0.57 -13.80
N TRP A 632 11.57 -0.44 -13.81
CA TRP A 632 10.64 -1.59 -13.96
C TRP A 632 10.59 -2.09 -15.40
N TRP A 633 10.60 -1.17 -16.37
CA TRP A 633 10.77 -1.51 -17.79
C TRP A 633 12.11 -2.21 -18.05
N ASN A 634 13.19 -1.71 -17.45
CA ASN A 634 14.52 -2.31 -17.51
C ASN A 634 14.50 -3.72 -16.92
N GLU A 635 13.95 -3.91 -15.73
CA GLU A 635 13.94 -5.20 -15.04
C GLU A 635 13.29 -6.31 -15.88
N VAL A 636 12.07 -6.06 -16.35
CA VAL A 636 11.31 -6.99 -17.20
C VAL A 636 12.02 -7.23 -18.53
N LEU A 637 12.45 -6.18 -19.24
CA LEU A 637 12.98 -6.33 -20.59
C LEU A 637 14.43 -6.87 -20.62
N THR A 638 15.24 -6.59 -19.59
CA THR A 638 16.58 -7.16 -19.42
C THR A 638 16.48 -8.65 -19.07
N TRP A 639 15.60 -9.06 -18.16
CA TRP A 639 15.37 -10.48 -17.88
C TRP A 639 14.92 -11.26 -19.12
N ARG A 640 13.92 -10.74 -19.85
CA ARG A 640 13.50 -11.31 -21.13
C ARG A 640 14.65 -11.36 -22.14
N GLY A 641 15.51 -10.34 -22.17
CA GLY A 641 16.72 -10.31 -23.00
C GLY A 641 17.65 -11.50 -22.75
N TYR A 642 17.86 -11.89 -21.49
CA TYR A 642 18.61 -13.11 -21.15
C TYR A 642 17.89 -14.38 -21.58
N MET A 643 16.59 -14.49 -21.29
CA MET A 643 15.77 -15.63 -21.70
C MET A 643 15.76 -15.82 -23.22
N TYR A 644 15.63 -14.74 -24.00
CA TYR A 644 15.68 -14.78 -25.45
C TYR A 644 17.04 -15.21 -26.00
N ASN A 645 18.16 -14.89 -25.32
CA ASN A 645 19.48 -15.41 -25.70
C ASN A 645 19.58 -16.92 -25.48
N ILE A 646 19.05 -17.41 -24.35
CA ILE A 646 19.02 -18.86 -24.03
C ILE A 646 18.15 -19.60 -25.04
N ILE A 647 16.94 -19.08 -25.31
CA ILE A 647 16.00 -19.61 -26.32
C ILE A 647 16.65 -19.63 -27.71
N ALA A 648 17.37 -18.58 -28.09
CA ALA A 648 18.01 -18.51 -29.40
C ALA A 648 19.17 -19.51 -29.54
N GLY A 649 20.04 -19.59 -28.53
CA GLY A 649 21.12 -20.59 -28.49
C GLY A 649 20.61 -22.02 -28.51
N ALA A 650 19.57 -22.33 -27.72
CA ALA A 650 18.92 -23.63 -27.75
C ALA A 650 18.24 -23.91 -29.11
N GLY A 651 17.66 -22.89 -29.74
CA GLY A 651 17.03 -22.99 -31.07
C GLY A 651 17.98 -23.46 -32.17
N LYS A 652 19.26 -23.06 -32.13
CA LYS A 652 20.30 -23.56 -33.06
C LYS A 652 20.53 -25.05 -32.85
N SER A 653 20.84 -25.45 -31.61
CA SER A 653 21.07 -26.85 -31.24
C SER A 653 19.86 -27.76 -31.55
N LEU A 654 18.63 -27.30 -31.28
CA LEU A 654 17.41 -28.03 -31.64
C LEU A 654 17.25 -28.23 -33.15
N THR A 655 17.71 -27.27 -33.96
CA THR A 655 17.66 -27.36 -35.42
C THR A 655 18.69 -28.37 -35.96
N GLU A 656 19.85 -28.48 -35.31
CA GLU A 656 20.88 -29.48 -35.60
C GLU A 656 20.44 -30.91 -35.21
N ILE A 657 19.84 -31.08 -34.02
CA ILE A 657 19.37 -32.37 -33.50
C ILE A 657 18.09 -32.86 -34.22
N HIS A 658 17.23 -31.93 -34.65
CA HIS A 658 15.93 -32.24 -35.26
C HIS A 658 15.69 -31.47 -36.58
N PRO A 659 16.36 -31.85 -37.68
CA PRO A 659 16.22 -31.18 -38.99
C PRO A 659 14.80 -31.11 -39.55
N GLN A 660 13.90 -32.01 -39.13
CA GLN A 660 12.47 -31.96 -39.46
C GLN A 660 11.79 -30.64 -39.05
N LEU A 661 12.30 -29.94 -38.02
CA LEU A 661 11.77 -28.65 -37.57
C LEU A 661 11.99 -27.51 -38.58
N LEU A 662 12.94 -27.65 -39.52
CA LEU A 662 13.19 -26.67 -40.59
C LEU A 662 11.99 -26.50 -41.53
N HIS A 663 11.18 -27.57 -41.70
CA HIS A 663 10.07 -27.61 -42.66
C HIS A 663 8.74 -27.14 -42.06
N HIS A 664 8.66 -26.90 -40.75
CA HIS A 664 7.49 -26.32 -40.10
C HIS A 664 7.44 -24.80 -40.34
N GLY A 665 6.70 -24.39 -41.38
CA GLY A 665 6.58 -23.00 -41.83
C GLY A 665 6.35 -21.98 -40.70
N GLY A 666 7.34 -21.14 -40.48
CA GLY A 666 7.35 -20.07 -39.47
C GLY A 666 8.79 -19.78 -39.02
N HIS A 667 9.04 -18.58 -38.48
CA HIS A 667 10.40 -18.17 -38.08
C HIS A 667 11.09 -19.19 -37.16
N GLN A 668 12.37 -19.41 -37.37
CA GLN A 668 13.18 -20.28 -36.50
C GLN A 668 13.29 -19.68 -35.09
N LEU A 669 13.44 -20.54 -34.08
CA LEU A 669 13.45 -20.09 -32.67
C LEU A 669 14.63 -19.16 -32.37
N ASP A 670 15.77 -19.37 -33.03
CA ASP A 670 16.94 -18.47 -33.03
C ASP A 670 16.59 -17.06 -33.51
N GLN A 671 16.04 -16.95 -34.73
CA GLN A 671 15.62 -15.67 -35.32
C GLN A 671 14.55 -14.98 -34.46
N LEU A 672 13.62 -15.75 -33.91
CA LEU A 672 12.54 -15.24 -33.06
C LEU A 672 13.08 -14.64 -31.75
N GLY A 673 14.02 -15.30 -31.07
CA GLY A 673 14.67 -14.78 -29.87
C GLY A 673 15.46 -13.50 -30.15
N LEU A 674 16.25 -13.47 -31.23
CA LEU A 674 17.01 -12.29 -31.64
C LEU A 674 16.12 -11.09 -31.98
N ARG A 675 15.01 -11.32 -32.70
CA ARG A 675 14.00 -10.30 -33.02
C ARG A 675 13.34 -9.75 -31.75
N ASP A 676 12.94 -10.63 -30.83
CA ASP A 676 12.19 -10.21 -29.64
C ASP A 676 13.09 -9.54 -28.60
N ARG A 677 14.39 -9.85 -28.58
CA ARG A 677 15.42 -9.05 -27.88
C ARG A 677 15.56 -7.65 -28.49
N ALA A 678 15.65 -7.54 -29.82
CA ALA A 678 15.71 -6.25 -30.51
C ALA A 678 14.46 -5.38 -30.22
N TRP A 679 13.28 -5.99 -30.26
CA TRP A 679 12.01 -5.38 -29.87
C TRP A 679 12.05 -4.87 -28.41
N GLY A 680 12.59 -5.65 -27.48
CA GLY A 680 12.74 -5.26 -26.08
C GLY A 680 13.57 -3.99 -25.91
N ILE A 681 14.74 -3.90 -26.56
CA ILE A 681 15.60 -2.71 -26.52
C ILE A 681 14.87 -1.49 -27.11
N ASN A 682 14.22 -1.66 -28.27
CA ASN A 682 13.40 -0.62 -28.91
C ASN A 682 12.25 -0.13 -28.01
N LYS A 683 11.61 -1.02 -27.24
CA LYS A 683 10.56 -0.66 -26.28
C LYS A 683 11.11 0.09 -25.07
N LEU A 684 12.23 -0.33 -24.50
CA LEU A 684 12.87 0.33 -23.37
C LEU A 684 13.28 1.76 -23.73
N ALA A 685 13.90 1.96 -24.91
CA ALA A 685 14.22 3.28 -25.42
C ALA A 685 12.97 4.15 -25.66
N SER A 686 11.88 3.57 -26.21
CA SER A 686 10.61 4.30 -26.39
C SER A 686 9.93 4.67 -25.05
N ALA A 687 10.18 3.91 -23.98
CA ALA A 687 9.70 4.22 -22.63
C ALA A 687 10.50 5.38 -22.01
N ALA A 688 11.84 5.34 -22.09
CA ALA A 688 12.70 6.43 -21.63
C ALA A 688 12.41 7.75 -22.36
N ARG A 689 12.34 7.71 -23.70
CA ARG A 689 12.05 8.89 -24.54
C ARG A 689 10.72 9.57 -24.15
N ARG A 690 9.65 8.82 -23.91
CA ARG A 690 8.32 9.38 -23.51
C ARG A 690 8.32 10.16 -22.19
N ARG A 691 9.40 10.07 -21.42
CA ARG A 691 9.61 10.75 -20.15
C ARG A 691 10.61 11.92 -20.27
N GLY A 692 10.94 12.35 -21.49
CA GLY A 692 11.91 13.41 -21.77
C GLY A 692 13.38 12.98 -21.74
N MET A 693 13.68 11.70 -21.51
CA MET A 693 15.05 11.20 -21.39
C MET A 693 15.60 10.77 -22.77
N GLY A 694 15.83 11.76 -23.65
CA GLY A 694 16.32 11.56 -25.02
C GLY A 694 17.70 10.91 -25.09
N GLU A 695 18.68 11.41 -24.34
CA GLU A 695 20.05 10.89 -24.28
C GLU A 695 20.07 9.42 -23.83
N THR A 696 19.36 9.11 -22.74
CA THR A 696 19.18 7.73 -22.23
C THR A 696 18.60 6.81 -23.30
N ALA A 697 17.61 7.27 -24.08
CA ALA A 697 17.02 6.47 -25.15
C ALA A 697 18.04 6.17 -26.27
N VAL A 698 18.87 7.14 -26.66
CA VAL A 698 19.96 6.92 -27.64
C VAL A 698 21.01 5.95 -27.08
N ALA A 699 21.42 6.11 -25.83
CA ALA A 699 22.38 5.21 -25.17
C ALA A 699 21.87 3.76 -25.08
N ILE A 700 20.57 3.55 -24.82
CA ILE A 700 19.93 2.22 -24.84
C ILE A 700 19.98 1.62 -26.25
N LEU A 701 19.63 2.38 -27.30
CA LEU A 701 19.64 1.92 -28.69
C LEU A 701 21.06 1.61 -29.20
N ALA A 702 22.08 2.29 -28.67
CA ALA A 702 23.49 2.01 -28.99
C ALA A 702 23.94 0.60 -28.50
N LYS A 703 23.35 0.07 -27.42
CA LYS A 703 23.64 -1.28 -26.91
C LYS A 703 23.10 -2.42 -27.79
N GLN A 704 22.32 -2.11 -28.83
CA GLN A 704 21.82 -3.11 -29.78
C GLN A 704 22.86 -3.45 -30.86
N GLN A 705 23.51 -4.60 -30.70
CA GLN A 705 24.55 -5.16 -31.58
C GLN A 705 24.05 -6.40 -32.34
N GLY A 706 24.67 -6.72 -33.47
CA GLY A 706 24.39 -7.93 -34.27
C GLY A 706 23.45 -7.69 -35.46
N HIS A 707 23.01 -8.79 -36.09
CA HIS A 707 22.09 -8.75 -37.23
C HIS A 707 20.66 -8.42 -36.75
N ILE A 708 20.08 -7.33 -37.25
CA ILE A 708 18.75 -6.83 -36.86
C ILE A 708 17.77 -7.04 -38.02
N GLU A 709 16.59 -7.61 -37.74
CA GLU A 709 15.52 -7.71 -38.73
C GLU A 709 15.04 -6.33 -39.19
N VAL A 710 14.70 -6.17 -40.47
CA VAL A 710 14.30 -4.90 -41.10
C VAL A 710 13.24 -4.13 -40.30
N GLN A 711 12.25 -4.83 -39.71
CA GLN A 711 11.20 -4.22 -38.90
C GLN A 711 11.72 -3.57 -37.59
N GLU A 712 12.68 -4.22 -36.94
CA GLU A 712 13.29 -3.74 -35.70
C GLU A 712 14.39 -2.72 -35.98
N ALA A 713 15.06 -2.79 -37.14
CA ALA A 713 15.97 -1.76 -37.63
C ALA A 713 15.23 -0.44 -37.93
N PHE A 714 14.06 -0.51 -38.58
CA PHE A 714 13.17 0.65 -38.74
C PHE A 714 12.74 1.21 -37.38
N SER A 715 12.34 0.34 -36.44
CA SER A 715 11.88 0.76 -35.12
C SER A 715 13.00 1.44 -34.30
N LYS A 716 14.23 0.93 -34.39
CA LYS A 716 15.45 1.55 -33.84
C LYS A 716 15.68 2.95 -34.40
N LEU A 717 15.82 3.05 -35.73
CA LEU A 717 16.08 4.32 -36.42
C LEU A 717 14.99 5.36 -36.09
N ARG A 718 13.74 4.93 -36.09
CA ARG A 718 12.59 5.79 -35.80
C ARG A 718 12.55 6.33 -34.38
N GLU A 719 12.87 5.54 -33.35
CA GLU A 719 12.93 6.06 -31.99
C GLU A 719 14.22 6.86 -31.74
N GLN A 720 15.35 6.51 -32.38
CA GLN A 720 16.58 7.33 -32.38
C GLN A 720 16.33 8.73 -32.96
N SER A 721 15.76 8.83 -34.16
CA SER A 721 15.42 10.12 -34.77
C SER A 721 14.47 10.95 -33.91
N LYS A 722 13.52 10.33 -33.20
CA LYS A 722 12.65 11.05 -32.28
C LYS A 722 13.36 11.54 -31.03
N ALA A 723 14.32 10.77 -30.49
CA ALA A 723 15.13 11.21 -29.36
C ALA A 723 15.99 12.42 -29.77
N CYS A 724 16.61 12.41 -30.95
CA CYS A 724 17.30 13.56 -31.52
C CYS A 724 16.37 14.78 -31.78
N LEU A 725 15.08 14.55 -32.04
CA LEU A 725 14.06 15.61 -32.10
C LEU A 725 13.56 16.08 -30.71
N GLU A 726 13.94 15.45 -29.61
CA GLU A 726 13.60 15.93 -28.26
C GLU A 726 14.76 16.70 -27.63
N MET A 727 16.00 16.34 -27.97
CA MET A 727 17.21 17.05 -27.55
C MET A 727 17.38 18.37 -28.31
N GLU A 728 17.86 19.41 -27.60
CA GLU A 728 18.26 20.68 -28.22
C GLU A 728 19.66 20.54 -28.86
N GLY A 729 19.91 21.18 -30.01
CA GLY A 729 21.19 21.10 -30.74
C GLY A 729 21.37 19.86 -31.64
N GLU A 730 20.86 18.68 -31.25
CA GLU A 730 21.04 17.39 -31.95
C GLU A 730 20.18 17.21 -33.24
N THR A 731 19.79 18.31 -33.88
CA THR A 731 18.98 18.30 -35.11
C THR A 731 19.79 17.84 -36.33
N ILE A 732 21.06 18.24 -36.43
CA ILE A 732 21.94 17.91 -37.58
C ILE A 732 22.39 16.45 -37.53
N THR A 733 22.72 15.93 -36.34
CA THR A 733 23.13 14.53 -36.14
C THR A 733 22.00 13.57 -36.48
N GLY A 734 20.77 13.88 -36.04
CA GLY A 734 19.57 13.13 -36.41
C GLY A 734 19.22 13.17 -37.90
N LEU A 735 19.47 14.30 -38.58
CA LEU A 735 19.31 14.43 -40.04
C LEU A 735 20.34 13.58 -40.79
N ASN A 736 21.62 13.68 -40.45
CA ASN A 736 22.69 12.88 -41.05
C ASN A 736 22.46 11.37 -40.86
N ALA A 737 21.93 10.96 -39.69
CA ALA A 737 21.58 9.57 -39.43
C ALA A 737 20.42 9.05 -40.32
N LEU A 738 19.51 9.93 -40.78
CA LEU A 738 18.49 9.55 -41.76
C LEU A 738 19.07 9.49 -43.18
N GLU A 739 19.88 10.46 -43.58
CA GLU A 739 20.43 10.54 -44.94
C GLU A 739 21.45 9.43 -45.26
N THR A 740 22.16 8.94 -44.25
CA THR A 740 23.11 7.82 -44.38
C THR A 740 22.45 6.44 -44.41
N THR A 741 21.14 6.32 -44.12
CA THR A 741 20.45 5.02 -44.11
C THR A 741 19.93 4.60 -45.47
N SER A 742 20.27 3.37 -45.90
CA SER A 742 19.76 2.80 -47.16
C SER A 742 18.26 2.49 -47.03
N LEU A 743 17.47 3.12 -47.90
CA LEU A 743 16.01 3.01 -47.84
C LEU A 743 15.44 1.80 -48.58
N ASP A 744 16.25 1.04 -49.32
CA ASP A 744 15.77 0.06 -50.30
C ASP A 744 14.96 -1.07 -49.67
N PHE A 745 15.41 -1.60 -48.53
CA PHE A 745 14.81 -2.72 -47.82
C PHE A 745 13.50 -2.39 -47.08
N PHE A 746 13.16 -1.10 -46.91
CA PHE A 746 11.98 -0.70 -46.14
C PHE A 746 10.69 -0.71 -46.98
N HIS A 747 9.56 -1.09 -46.37
CA HIS A 747 8.24 -0.92 -46.99
C HIS A 747 7.89 0.56 -47.17
N ALA A 748 7.03 0.88 -48.15
CA ALA A 748 6.63 2.26 -48.47
C ALA A 748 6.12 3.06 -47.25
N HIS A 749 5.38 2.42 -46.33
CA HIS A 749 4.92 3.03 -45.08
C HIS A 749 6.07 3.45 -44.15
N HIS A 750 7.14 2.66 -44.08
CA HIS A 750 8.33 2.98 -43.29
C HIS A 750 9.13 4.12 -43.94
N LYS A 751 9.33 4.07 -45.27
CA LYS A 751 9.98 5.17 -46.01
C LYS A 751 9.23 6.49 -45.78
N ALA A 752 7.89 6.48 -45.86
CA ALA A 752 7.05 7.66 -45.59
C ALA A 752 7.23 8.23 -44.16
N GLU A 753 7.27 7.39 -43.12
CA GLU A 753 7.52 7.87 -41.74
C GLU A 753 8.94 8.43 -41.57
N LEU A 754 9.95 7.90 -42.26
CA LEU A 754 11.32 8.46 -42.25
C LEU A 754 11.38 9.81 -42.98
N PHE A 755 10.75 9.96 -44.15
CA PHE A 755 10.65 11.26 -44.83
C PHE A 755 9.87 12.30 -44.02
N ARG A 756 8.82 11.88 -43.27
CA ARG A 756 8.13 12.76 -42.33
C ARG A 756 9.05 13.25 -41.21
N LEU A 757 9.89 12.37 -40.65
CA LEU A 757 10.89 12.76 -39.64
C LEU A 757 11.97 13.65 -40.24
N LYS A 758 12.42 13.40 -41.48
CA LYS A 758 13.35 14.28 -42.21
C LYS A 758 12.80 15.70 -42.34
N GLY A 759 11.52 15.84 -42.73
CA GLY A 759 10.85 17.14 -42.79
C GLY A 759 10.81 17.87 -41.44
N GLN A 760 10.65 17.15 -40.33
CA GLN A 760 10.70 17.72 -38.98
C GLN A 760 12.11 18.21 -38.58
N PHE A 761 13.17 17.51 -39.00
CA PHE A 761 14.54 17.98 -38.79
C PHE A 761 14.85 19.23 -39.63
N GLN A 762 14.48 19.24 -40.91
CA GLN A 762 14.67 20.40 -41.79
C GLN A 762 13.91 21.63 -41.30
N GLU A 763 12.67 21.45 -40.83
CA GLU A 763 11.87 22.51 -40.21
C GLU A 763 12.57 23.15 -39.00
N ARG A 764 13.26 22.34 -38.17
CA ARG A 764 14.05 22.84 -37.03
C ARG A 764 15.39 23.45 -37.43
N ALA A 765 16.01 22.94 -38.48
CA ALA A 765 17.23 23.52 -39.06
C ALA A 765 16.99 24.86 -39.77
N GLY A 766 15.72 25.23 -40.00
CA GLY A 766 15.32 26.47 -40.69
C GLY A 766 15.12 26.31 -42.20
N ASP A 767 15.34 25.11 -42.75
CA ASP A 767 15.10 24.77 -44.15
C ASP A 767 13.61 24.51 -44.41
N GLY A 768 12.88 25.58 -44.73
CA GLY A 768 11.44 25.52 -45.00
C GLY A 768 11.10 24.78 -46.30
N ASP A 769 11.85 24.99 -47.37
CA ASP A 769 11.55 24.44 -48.70
C ASP A 769 11.88 22.95 -48.76
N GLY A 770 13.01 22.54 -48.19
CA GLY A 770 13.36 21.14 -48.02
C GLY A 770 12.40 20.40 -47.09
N ALA A 771 11.93 21.04 -46.00
CA ALA A 771 10.88 20.47 -45.16
C ALA A 771 9.58 20.23 -45.95
N HIS A 772 9.14 21.20 -46.76
CA HIS A 772 7.93 21.06 -47.59
C HIS A 772 8.07 19.91 -48.60
N ALA A 773 9.23 19.80 -49.28
CA ALA A 773 9.53 18.71 -50.21
C ALA A 773 9.56 17.33 -49.53
N SER A 774 10.15 17.23 -48.33
CA SER A 774 10.18 15.99 -47.54
C SER A 774 8.79 15.54 -47.08
N TYR A 775 7.94 16.47 -46.62
CA TYR A 775 6.56 16.14 -46.27
C TYR A 775 5.71 15.72 -47.48
N ALA A 776 5.85 16.40 -48.62
CA ALA A 776 5.18 16.00 -49.87
C ALA A 776 5.63 14.60 -50.33
N THR A 777 6.94 14.30 -50.22
CA THR A 777 7.51 12.99 -50.54
C THR A 777 7.02 11.89 -49.59
N ALA A 778 6.83 12.18 -48.31
CA ALA A 778 6.25 11.24 -47.35
C ALA A 778 4.82 10.82 -47.76
N LEU A 779 4.01 11.78 -48.22
CA LEU A 779 2.61 11.54 -48.58
C LEU A 779 2.43 10.93 -49.97
N SER A 780 3.30 11.24 -50.93
CA SER A 780 3.30 10.54 -52.22
C SER A 780 3.64 9.06 -52.08
N LEU A 781 4.49 8.70 -51.10
CA LEU A 781 4.82 7.32 -50.76
C LEU A 781 3.71 6.59 -49.97
N CYS A 782 3.00 7.27 -49.06
CA CYS A 782 1.94 6.65 -48.26
C CYS A 782 0.88 7.66 -47.78
N LYS A 783 -0.16 7.91 -48.59
CA LYS A 783 -1.26 8.82 -48.24
C LYS A 783 -1.98 8.47 -46.93
N GLN A 784 -2.11 7.18 -46.62
CA GLN A 784 -2.74 6.68 -45.38
C GLN A 784 -2.00 7.06 -44.08
N LEU A 785 -0.78 7.62 -44.14
CA LEU A 785 -0.03 8.05 -42.98
C LEU A 785 -0.58 9.36 -42.40
N SER A 786 -1.69 9.28 -41.66
CA SER A 786 -2.34 10.44 -40.98
C SER A 786 -1.40 11.36 -40.19
N LYS A 787 -0.27 10.84 -39.68
CA LYS A 787 0.73 11.67 -38.97
C LYS A 787 1.50 12.61 -39.89
N ALA A 788 1.76 12.22 -41.15
CA ALA A 788 2.43 13.08 -42.11
C ALA A 788 1.55 14.26 -42.50
N TRP A 789 0.25 14.00 -42.75
CA TRP A 789 -0.75 15.04 -42.93
C TRP A 789 -0.80 16.04 -41.77
N ILE A 790 -0.85 15.57 -40.52
CA ILE A 790 -0.86 16.45 -39.34
C ILE A 790 0.44 17.26 -39.23
N SER A 791 1.61 16.63 -39.36
CA SER A 791 2.91 17.33 -39.30
C SER A 791 3.04 18.40 -40.40
N TRP A 792 2.58 18.10 -41.62
CA TRP A 792 2.64 19.04 -42.74
C TRP A 792 1.64 20.19 -42.58
N GLY A 793 0.42 19.90 -42.14
CA GLY A 793 -0.60 20.92 -41.84
C GLY A 793 -0.17 21.86 -40.71
N GLU A 794 0.44 21.32 -39.64
CA GLU A 794 1.06 22.13 -38.59
C GLU A 794 2.20 23.02 -39.12
N PHE A 795 3.10 22.46 -39.94
CA PHE A 795 4.18 23.21 -40.58
C PHE A 795 3.65 24.36 -41.44
N CYS A 796 2.68 24.08 -42.33
CA CYS A 796 2.03 25.11 -43.15
C CYS A 796 1.32 26.16 -42.29
N GLY A 797 0.65 25.76 -41.20
CA GLY A 797 0.04 26.67 -40.24
C GLY A 797 1.03 27.49 -39.40
N ARG A 798 2.25 26.99 -39.17
CA ARG A 798 3.35 27.76 -38.55
C ARG A 798 3.96 28.75 -39.56
N GLN A 799 4.17 28.34 -40.81
CA GLN A 799 4.66 29.23 -41.87
C GLN A 799 3.66 30.34 -42.20
N GLY A 800 2.37 30.03 -42.37
CA GLY A 800 1.32 31.02 -42.60
C GLY A 800 1.24 32.08 -41.49
N ARG A 801 1.38 31.67 -40.22
CA ARG A 801 1.48 32.61 -39.09
C ARG A 801 2.74 33.47 -39.13
N ARG A 802 3.90 32.92 -39.51
CA ARG A 802 5.15 33.68 -39.69
C ARG A 802 5.00 34.71 -40.82
N SER A 803 4.50 34.31 -41.99
CA SER A 803 4.26 35.21 -43.13
C SER A 803 3.25 36.32 -42.79
N ALA A 804 2.17 36.00 -42.06
CA ALA A 804 1.22 37.00 -41.60
C ALA A 804 1.84 38.00 -40.60
N ALA A 805 2.64 37.53 -39.65
CA ALA A 805 3.34 38.39 -38.70
C ALA A 805 4.39 39.29 -39.38
N VAL A 806 5.11 38.79 -40.39
CA VAL A 806 6.02 39.59 -41.21
C VAL A 806 5.25 40.64 -42.02
N ALA A 807 4.15 40.27 -42.66
CA ALA A 807 3.31 41.20 -43.41
C ALA A 807 2.68 42.28 -42.51
N GLU A 808 2.24 41.94 -41.29
CA GLU A 808 1.75 42.93 -40.33
C GLU A 808 2.88 43.83 -39.80
N GLY A 809 4.06 43.26 -39.53
CA GLY A 809 5.27 44.03 -39.19
C GLY A 809 5.65 45.03 -40.27
N GLN A 810 5.61 44.60 -41.55
CA GLN A 810 5.84 45.46 -42.71
C GLN A 810 4.76 46.53 -42.85
N ARG A 811 3.47 46.22 -42.65
CA ARG A 811 2.39 47.23 -42.63
C ARG A 811 2.58 48.25 -41.50
N ARG A 812 2.97 47.82 -40.31
CA ARG A 812 3.25 48.72 -39.17
C ARG A 812 4.50 49.58 -39.44
N ALA A 813 5.55 49.02 -40.04
CA ALA A 813 6.73 49.77 -40.46
C ALA A 813 6.43 50.78 -41.58
N ALA A 814 5.61 50.40 -42.57
CA ALA A 814 5.15 51.30 -43.64
C ALA A 814 4.23 52.41 -43.10
N ALA A 815 3.33 52.09 -42.16
CA ALA A 815 2.51 53.09 -41.49
C ALA A 815 3.33 54.05 -40.62
N ALA A 816 4.37 53.55 -39.93
CA ALA A 816 5.31 54.38 -39.19
C ALA A 816 6.14 55.28 -40.13
N ALA A 817 6.65 54.75 -41.25
CA ALA A 817 7.35 55.53 -42.27
C ALA A 817 6.43 56.60 -42.91
N ALA A 818 5.17 56.26 -43.18
CA ALA A 818 4.16 57.21 -43.67
C ALA A 818 3.83 58.29 -42.62
N ALA A 819 3.76 57.95 -41.33
CA ALA A 819 3.58 58.92 -40.25
C ALA A 819 4.79 59.85 -40.09
N VAL A 820 6.02 59.34 -40.25
CA VAL A 820 7.25 60.15 -40.27
C VAL A 820 7.29 61.07 -41.51
N ALA A 821 6.86 60.59 -42.68
CA ALA A 821 6.74 61.41 -43.89
C ALA A 821 5.63 62.48 -43.80
N ALA A 822 4.51 62.17 -43.12
CA ALA A 822 3.47 63.13 -42.80
C ALA A 822 3.96 64.20 -41.82
N ALA A 823 4.73 63.81 -40.79
CA ALA A 823 5.38 64.76 -39.88
C ALA A 823 6.40 65.66 -40.61
N ALA A 824 7.22 65.09 -41.51
CA ALA A 824 8.16 65.86 -42.32
C ALA A 824 7.48 66.84 -43.29
N SER A 825 6.34 66.46 -43.88
CA SER A 825 5.57 67.35 -44.78
C SER A 825 4.78 68.44 -44.04
N SER A 826 4.46 68.24 -42.76
CA SER A 826 3.89 69.30 -41.90
C SER A 826 4.89 70.41 -41.50
N PHE A 827 6.19 70.22 -41.76
CA PHE A 827 7.23 71.24 -41.59
C PHE A 827 7.64 71.86 -42.94
N SER A 828 6.87 72.83 -43.43
CA SER A 828 7.25 73.62 -44.61
C SER A 828 6.91 75.10 -44.48
N PHE A 829 7.77 75.89 -43.81
CA PHE A 829 8.00 77.30 -44.20
C PHE A 829 9.32 77.91 -43.66
N SER A 830 10.35 77.93 -44.52
CA SER A 830 11.26 79.09 -44.79
C SER A 830 12.20 79.62 -43.65
N PRO A 831 13.22 80.46 -43.94
CA PRO A 831 14.56 79.92 -44.27
C PRO A 831 15.76 80.69 -43.68
N GLU A 832 16.77 80.01 -43.12
CA GLU A 832 18.09 80.65 -42.90
C GLU A 832 19.28 79.69 -42.78
N ALA A 833 20.43 80.14 -43.28
CA ALA A 833 21.83 79.73 -42.99
C ALA A 833 22.21 78.23 -42.82
N SER A 834 22.72 77.66 -43.92
CA SER A 834 23.92 76.80 -44.00
C SER A 834 24.66 76.37 -42.71
N PHE A 835 24.93 75.06 -42.56
CA PHE A 835 26.27 74.45 -42.82
C PHE A 835 26.32 72.90 -42.69
N PHE A 836 27.28 72.29 -43.42
CA PHE A 836 27.79 70.89 -43.33
C PHE A 836 26.90 69.67 -43.62
N SER A 837 26.77 69.37 -44.92
CA SER A 837 27.34 68.16 -45.58
C SER A 837 27.45 66.84 -44.80
N ALA A 838 26.63 65.85 -45.19
CA ALA A 838 27.13 64.54 -45.64
C ALA A 838 26.06 63.81 -46.50
N SER A 839 26.37 63.53 -47.77
CA SER A 839 25.61 62.60 -48.61
C SER A 839 26.07 61.15 -48.38
N PRO A 840 25.21 60.16 -48.67
CA PRO A 840 25.39 59.51 -49.97
C PRO A 840 24.09 59.35 -50.78
N SER A 841 24.29 59.21 -52.08
CA SER A 841 23.27 59.07 -53.13
C SER A 841 22.49 57.74 -53.07
N PRO A 842 21.21 57.71 -53.50
CA PRO A 842 20.52 56.47 -53.82
C PRO A 842 20.95 55.96 -55.20
N SER A 843 21.18 54.66 -55.32
CA SER A 843 21.23 53.95 -56.60
C SER A 843 20.44 52.63 -56.49
N PRO A 844 19.80 52.17 -57.59
CA PRO A 844 18.65 51.30 -57.47
C PRO A 844 19.05 49.82 -57.42
N PHE A 845 18.70 49.12 -56.34
CA PHE A 845 18.61 47.66 -56.42
C PHE A 845 17.33 47.27 -57.15
N LEU A 846 17.52 46.52 -58.23
CA LEU A 846 16.48 46.12 -59.16
C LEU A 846 15.42 45.27 -58.46
N LEU A 847 14.16 45.69 -58.58
CA LEU A 847 12.99 44.84 -58.35
C LEU A 847 12.92 43.79 -59.47
N SER A 848 13.65 42.70 -59.29
CA SER A 848 13.51 41.47 -60.07
C SER A 848 13.50 40.24 -59.16
N ASP A 849 12.56 40.22 -58.22
CA ASP A 849 11.93 38.98 -57.80
C ASP A 849 10.45 39.26 -57.55
N SER A 850 9.66 38.99 -58.60
CA SER A 850 8.24 38.76 -58.45
C SER A 850 8.06 37.46 -57.66
N VAL A 851 8.04 37.57 -56.32
CA VAL A 851 7.53 36.49 -55.46
C VAL A 851 6.08 36.32 -55.84
N SER A 852 5.84 35.34 -56.69
CA SER A 852 4.54 35.04 -57.24
C SER A 852 3.58 34.70 -56.09
N LEU A 853 2.47 35.41 -56.03
CA LEU A 853 1.28 35.05 -55.24
C LEU A 853 0.61 33.83 -55.87
N SER A 854 1.33 32.71 -55.91
CA SER A 854 0.93 31.43 -56.49
C SER A 854 1.55 30.27 -55.73
N SER A 855 1.09 30.05 -54.49
CA SER A 855 1.23 28.77 -53.78
C SER A 855 -0.11 28.03 -53.76
N PRO A 856 -0.56 27.46 -54.92
CA PRO A 856 -1.77 26.62 -54.97
C PRO A 856 -1.64 25.34 -54.12
N SER A 857 -0.45 25.03 -53.62
CA SER A 857 -0.19 23.90 -52.73
C SER A 857 -0.98 23.96 -51.41
N SER A 858 -1.31 25.15 -50.90
CA SER A 858 -2.11 25.25 -49.66
C SER A 858 -3.56 24.77 -49.84
N SER A 859 -4.16 24.96 -51.02
CA SER A 859 -5.56 24.61 -51.28
C SER A 859 -5.76 23.15 -51.70
N SER A 860 -4.84 22.56 -52.48
CA SER A 860 -4.93 21.14 -52.86
C SER A 860 -4.68 20.21 -51.68
N VAL A 861 -3.67 20.52 -50.85
CA VAL A 861 -3.35 19.79 -49.62
C VAL A 861 -4.51 19.82 -48.63
N PHE A 862 -5.26 20.92 -48.57
CA PHE A 862 -6.47 21.05 -47.76
C PHE A 862 -7.62 20.17 -48.26
N ALA A 863 -7.85 20.10 -49.58
CA ALA A 863 -8.89 19.24 -50.16
C ALA A 863 -8.61 17.74 -49.94
N ASP A 864 -7.36 17.29 -50.17
CA ASP A 864 -6.95 15.90 -49.95
C ASP A 864 -7.01 15.52 -48.46
N PHE A 865 -6.61 16.43 -47.56
CA PHE A 865 -6.71 16.24 -46.11
C PHE A 865 -8.16 16.02 -45.63
N LEU A 866 -9.10 16.79 -46.16
CA LEU A 866 -10.52 16.66 -45.84
C LEU A 866 -11.12 15.33 -46.32
N LEU A 867 -10.68 14.82 -47.47
CA LEU A 867 -11.18 13.57 -48.05
C LEU A 867 -10.66 12.31 -47.33
N GLU A 868 -9.40 12.29 -46.87
CA GLU A 868 -8.81 11.07 -46.28
C GLU A 868 -8.75 11.04 -44.73
N VAL A 869 -8.66 12.19 -44.04
CA VAL A 869 -8.23 12.20 -42.61
C VAL A 869 -9.34 12.53 -41.60
N ALA A 870 -10.37 13.30 -41.98
CA ALA A 870 -11.32 13.90 -41.04
C ALA A 870 -12.25 12.90 -40.31
N ALA A 871 -12.49 11.71 -40.88
CA ALA A 871 -13.47 10.75 -40.37
C ALA A 871 -13.16 10.14 -38.98
N PRO A 872 -11.94 9.63 -38.65
CA PRO A 872 -11.80 8.68 -37.53
C PRO A 872 -11.13 9.20 -36.24
N ARG A 873 -10.56 10.42 -36.16
CA ARG A 873 -9.71 10.82 -35.01
C ARG A 873 -9.98 12.20 -34.42
N ARG A 874 -9.82 12.29 -33.09
CA ARG A 874 -10.10 13.48 -32.26
C ARG A 874 -9.11 14.62 -32.49
N ASP A 875 -7.81 14.31 -32.59
CA ASP A 875 -6.75 15.33 -32.68
C ASP A 875 -6.82 16.12 -34.00
N ALA A 876 -7.17 15.44 -35.09
CA ALA A 876 -7.41 16.07 -36.40
C ALA A 876 -8.59 17.07 -36.37
N ARG A 877 -9.57 16.89 -35.46
CA ARG A 877 -10.70 17.84 -35.29
C ARG A 877 -10.31 19.11 -34.55
N VAL A 878 -9.21 19.11 -33.79
CA VAL A 878 -8.68 20.33 -33.13
C VAL A 878 -7.92 21.15 -34.16
N ALA A 879 -6.99 20.53 -34.90
CA ALA A 879 -6.28 21.18 -36.01
C ALA A 879 -7.24 21.71 -37.10
N PHE A 880 -8.39 21.06 -37.30
CA PHE A 880 -9.46 21.54 -38.18
C PHE A 880 -10.07 22.89 -37.74
N GLY A 881 -10.19 23.16 -36.44
CA GLY A 881 -10.66 24.46 -35.92
C GLY A 881 -9.67 25.59 -36.22
N ASP A 882 -8.39 25.35 -35.96
CA ASP A 882 -7.32 26.30 -36.28
C ASP A 882 -7.22 26.54 -37.80
N ALA A 883 -7.33 25.48 -38.61
CA ALA A 883 -7.32 25.57 -40.07
C ALA A 883 -8.51 26.36 -40.61
N LEU A 884 -9.73 26.18 -40.09
CA LEU A 884 -10.89 27.00 -40.44
C LEU A 884 -10.69 28.48 -40.08
N SER A 885 -10.04 28.77 -38.95
CA SER A 885 -9.71 30.15 -38.58
C SER A 885 -8.70 30.79 -39.55
N ALA A 886 -7.72 30.02 -40.01
CA ALA A 886 -6.74 30.44 -41.01
C ALA A 886 -7.36 30.61 -42.41
N LEU A 887 -8.35 29.79 -42.77
CA LEU A 887 -9.06 29.90 -44.05
C LEU A 887 -10.02 31.11 -44.04
N SER A 888 -10.68 31.36 -42.90
CA SER A 888 -11.48 32.57 -42.68
C SER A 888 -10.62 33.84 -42.76
N SER A 889 -9.44 33.86 -42.14
CA SER A 889 -8.53 35.02 -42.21
C SER A 889 -7.89 35.19 -43.58
N ALA A 890 -7.56 34.11 -44.29
CA ALA A 890 -7.08 34.17 -45.68
C ALA A 890 -8.17 34.68 -46.65
N LEU A 891 -9.41 34.19 -46.53
CA LEU A 891 -10.55 34.69 -47.31
C LEU A 891 -10.84 36.17 -47.00
N SER A 892 -10.84 36.55 -45.72
CA SER A 892 -11.01 37.94 -45.29
C SER A 892 -9.88 38.85 -45.81
N SER A 893 -8.63 38.37 -45.80
CA SER A 893 -7.48 39.07 -46.38
C SER A 893 -7.60 39.22 -47.89
N ALA A 894 -8.06 38.20 -48.60
CA ALA A 894 -8.23 38.24 -50.06
C ALA A 894 -9.40 39.14 -50.47
N LEU A 895 -10.50 39.13 -49.72
CA LEU A 895 -11.61 40.07 -49.86
C LEU A 895 -11.17 41.52 -49.59
N SER A 896 -10.33 41.73 -48.57
CA SER A 896 -9.76 43.04 -48.21
C SER A 896 -8.62 43.52 -49.13
N SER A 897 -8.20 42.71 -50.11
CA SER A 897 -7.31 43.14 -51.21
C SER A 897 -7.99 43.16 -52.58
N ALA A 898 -9.25 42.73 -52.66
CA ALA A 898 -10.09 42.75 -53.85
C ALA A 898 -11.16 43.86 -53.79
N LEU A 899 -11.48 44.33 -52.58
CA LEU A 899 -12.06 45.64 -52.28
C LEU A 899 -10.95 46.69 -52.14
#